data_AF-A0A958MDB7-F1
#
_entry.id   AF-A0A958MDB7-F1
#
_cell.length_a   1.000
_cell.length_b   1.000
_cell.length_c   1.000
_cell.angle_alpha   90.00
_cell.angle_beta   90.00
_cell.angle_gamma   90.00
#
_symmetry.space_group_name_H-M   'P 1'
#
loop_
_entity.id
_entity.type
_entity.pdbx_description
1 polymer ?
#
loop_
_entity_poly.entity_id
_entity_poly.type
_entity_poly.pdbx_seq_one_letter_code
_entity_poly.pdbx_strand_id
1 'polypeptide(L)'
;MQQGVLSILSIFLLSLSLAGPILAETTHGDTPHEDSEYVGRWIEGCQSYCKEQAGPDGERLASYFQKNCTTAFEKEQLRDQEFSMASDIFQRATTQTPKCLGVAAKKAFWDFPVAIGAAIWDQIAKARQSAKKQEEFRLQCSQSIECRRSLARNFVRYYAHDKQGHYQIPNEQVDREIKDLSFNTIYRKAFSDLQRMKSECRRLHLRVVRNTYPIYPNKSSLEVYDLVYKKIESENRHCISILQLVPAKDLPPINKKSLAELASISANYLQKKTKELYGGIENWFARTAQGFRDLPTAIATARICLAPEDFNNFIVDICSDIVPTPGIAVKQISRKFSALLGKKPHRPLPKAVSKSKAFFSHPGHKKLVDDYASIVYVSEAKNQAFINLAKKGSHPKFRYFDAENAALKELNTITDDKELVTALTNYHKKALLSEIDTLKEKYPGFQFHAYSDFKSIKIAIEAPKAFDKTVNDQLRTDINEAFRRANARFSDKMKASKVEVEKLGPQDTWFRGGFGENVDEASLAARKARQFKDQVGVLDYNTRRVKGELESKLALIDEARISLSHSKKLRSLMTKEANGQWIPREDAFELVRKNKSPQSLAQAMTDKYGKPFSEEEARALLNYAYGVDEFSPTILVAKRELPSLDSPEGGLSADFLGMGAANLQATAKALANSKRDLDQAVRLSRVGEQNVTKTFTKRKEAFQKLAEGNVVCTGDDCVKALEKPLSYREKEVLLNRIASHPDTRRVRMSFVGPGVDKAHQMVIATHGEAIEKELRKRLTGKLSEAKLNRLTFGLDMNTRVVGEGEVQLIIGRQKGLRLTHREHDLIQREFVESVQEGHYQAGGSSVLFRKILIIPGPPPEFLPDEESGSQ
;
A
#
# COMPACT_ATOMS: atom_id res chain seq x y z
N MET A 1 20.39 -19.23 33.61
CA MET A 1 21.43 -18.75 32.67
C MET A 1 21.32 -19.36 31.27
N GLN A 2 21.14 -20.68 31.10
CA GLN A 2 21.12 -21.33 29.78
C GLN A 2 20.02 -20.85 28.80
N GLN A 3 18.83 -20.45 29.26
CA GLN A 3 17.79 -19.87 28.37
C GLN A 3 18.07 -18.41 27.94
N GLY A 4 18.86 -17.66 28.72
CA GLY A 4 19.27 -16.30 28.37
C GLY A 4 20.33 -16.27 27.27
N VAL A 5 21.26 -17.23 27.31
CA VAL A 5 22.32 -17.40 26.30
C VAL A 5 21.73 -17.80 24.95
N LEU A 6 20.72 -18.67 24.91
CA LEU A 6 20.02 -19.06 23.67
C LEU A 6 19.25 -17.90 23.02
N SER A 7 18.72 -16.97 23.82
CA SER A 7 18.00 -15.80 23.31
C SER A 7 18.95 -14.75 22.71
N ILE A 8 20.15 -14.59 23.29
CA ILE A 8 21.20 -13.71 22.77
C ILE A 8 21.82 -14.28 21.50
N LEU A 9 22.06 -15.61 21.45
CA LEU A 9 22.53 -16.28 20.23
C LEU A 9 21.54 -16.15 19.07
N SER A 10 20.24 -16.24 19.35
CA SER A 10 19.20 -16.11 18.32
C SER A 10 19.14 -14.70 17.73
N ILE A 11 19.38 -13.67 18.54
CA ILE A 11 19.45 -12.27 18.09
C ILE A 11 20.75 -12.04 17.29
N PHE A 12 21.86 -12.65 17.70
CA PHE A 12 23.16 -12.54 17.03
C PHE A 12 23.15 -13.23 15.65
N LEU A 13 22.55 -14.43 15.53
CA LEU A 13 22.37 -15.13 14.26
C LEU A 13 21.43 -14.40 13.30
N LEU A 14 20.41 -13.70 13.83
CA LEU A 14 19.53 -12.82 13.05
C LEU A 14 20.27 -11.56 12.56
N SER A 15 21.32 -11.13 13.26
CA SER A 15 22.10 -9.94 12.91
C SER A 15 23.14 -10.26 11.83
N LEU A 16 23.75 -11.46 11.89
CA LEU A 16 24.68 -11.95 10.88
C LEU A 16 24.01 -12.27 9.54
N SER A 17 22.76 -12.77 9.54
CA SER A 17 21.99 -12.99 8.30
C SER A 17 21.58 -11.69 7.60
N LEU A 18 21.60 -10.56 8.31
CA LEU A 18 21.33 -9.23 7.77
C LEU A 18 22.60 -8.48 7.33
N ALA A 19 23.78 -8.86 7.83
CA ALA A 19 25.06 -8.21 7.52
C ALA A 19 25.81 -8.86 6.35
N GLY A 20 25.59 -10.15 6.09
CA GLY A 20 26.22 -10.89 4.98
C GLY A 20 26.07 -10.23 3.58
N PRO A 21 24.94 -9.58 3.24
CA PRO A 21 24.80 -8.89 1.96
C PRO A 21 25.51 -7.53 1.89
N ILE A 22 25.82 -6.89 3.03
CA ILE A 22 26.34 -5.52 3.10
C ILE A 22 27.87 -5.50 2.93
N LEU A 23 28.57 -6.58 3.30
CA LEU A 23 30.03 -6.68 3.15
C LEU A 23 30.48 -7.20 1.77
N ALA A 24 29.55 -7.70 0.95
CA ALA A 24 29.80 -8.02 -0.45
C ALA A 24 29.62 -6.80 -1.38
N GLU A 25 29.18 -5.64 -0.85
CA GLU A 25 28.71 -4.50 -1.64
C GLU A 25 29.73 -3.36 -1.83
N THR A 26 30.99 -3.49 -1.37
CA THR A 26 32.01 -2.42 -1.50
C THR A 26 33.19 -2.72 -2.43
N THR A 27 33.16 -3.78 -3.24
CA THR A 27 34.27 -4.10 -4.16
C THR A 27 33.80 -4.29 -5.60
N HIS A 28 33.81 -3.21 -6.38
CA HIS A 28 34.06 -3.26 -7.83
C HIS A 28 34.57 -1.90 -8.33
N GLY A 29 35.89 -1.72 -8.21
CA GLY A 29 36.71 -0.73 -8.90
C GLY A 29 38.10 -1.33 -9.07
N ASP A 30 38.66 -1.22 -10.27
CA ASP A 30 39.83 -1.95 -10.76
C ASP A 30 41.12 -1.73 -9.93
N THR A 31 41.57 -2.77 -9.19
CA THR A 31 42.99 -3.12 -8.90
C THR A 31 43.05 -4.48 -8.15
N PRO A 32 43.78 -5.52 -8.60
CA PRO A 32 43.62 -6.88 -8.06
C PRO A 32 44.64 -7.36 -7.00
N HIS A 33 45.46 -6.50 -6.38
CA HIS A 33 46.62 -6.99 -5.59
C HIS A 33 46.66 -6.75 -4.07
N GLU A 34 45.79 -5.95 -3.45
CA GLU A 34 45.92 -5.65 -2.00
C GLU A 34 44.95 -6.43 -1.08
N ASP A 35 43.80 -6.89 -1.57
CA ASP A 35 42.78 -7.51 -0.69
C ASP A 35 42.96 -9.02 -0.43
N SER A 36 43.66 -9.74 -1.32
CA SER A 36 44.05 -11.13 -1.04
C SER A 36 45.07 -11.21 0.10
N GLU A 37 45.87 -10.16 0.26
CA GLU A 37 46.87 -10.03 1.31
C GLU A 37 46.22 -9.76 2.68
N TYR A 38 45.12 -9.01 2.73
CA TYR A 38 44.42 -8.71 3.98
C TYR A 38 43.68 -9.94 4.54
N VAL A 39 43.03 -10.71 3.66
CA VAL A 39 42.39 -11.99 4.04
C VAL A 39 43.45 -13.03 4.40
N GLY A 40 44.57 -13.06 3.68
CA GLY A 40 45.74 -13.88 4.00
C GLY A 40 46.30 -13.58 5.40
N ARG A 41 46.55 -12.31 5.72
CA ARG A 41 47.05 -11.87 7.04
C ARG A 41 46.05 -12.13 8.17
N TRP A 42 44.75 -12.06 7.91
CA TRP A 42 43.72 -12.40 8.89
C TRP A 42 43.69 -13.90 9.20
N ILE A 43 43.79 -14.74 8.16
CA ILE A 43 43.87 -16.20 8.33
C ILE A 43 45.16 -16.59 9.04
N GLU A 44 46.30 -16.02 8.66
CA GLU A 44 47.60 -16.26 9.30
C GLU A 44 47.60 -15.80 10.77
N GLY A 45 46.98 -14.65 11.08
CA GLY A 45 46.81 -14.16 12.44
C GLY A 45 45.97 -15.10 13.31
N CYS A 46 44.86 -15.62 12.79
CA CYS A 46 44.04 -16.61 13.48
C CYS A 46 44.77 -17.96 13.65
N GLN A 47 45.56 -18.38 12.67
CA GLN A 47 46.33 -19.64 12.74
C GLN A 47 47.49 -19.55 13.73
N SER A 48 48.28 -18.49 13.68
CA SER A 48 49.42 -18.27 14.58
C SER A 48 48.95 -18.23 16.04
N TYR A 49 47.86 -17.50 16.31
CA TYR A 49 47.30 -17.39 17.66
C TYR A 49 46.64 -18.69 18.16
N CYS A 50 45.99 -19.46 17.28
CA CYS A 50 45.46 -20.78 17.64
C CYS A 50 46.56 -21.81 17.92
N LYS A 51 47.67 -21.79 17.16
CA LYS A 51 48.85 -22.63 17.44
C LYS A 51 49.49 -22.27 18.78
N GLU A 52 49.61 -20.97 19.08
CA GLU A 52 50.27 -20.48 20.29
C GLU A 52 49.47 -20.78 21.58
N GLN A 53 48.13 -20.80 21.51
CA GLN A 53 47.27 -20.90 22.69
C GLN A 53 46.67 -22.29 22.96
N ALA A 54 46.64 -23.18 21.96
CA ALA A 54 46.01 -24.50 22.09
C ALA A 54 46.97 -25.70 22.05
N GLY A 55 48.29 -25.45 21.96
CA GLY A 55 49.29 -26.52 21.94
C GLY A 55 49.12 -27.48 20.75
N PRO A 56 49.47 -28.78 20.89
CA PRO A 56 49.48 -29.74 19.77
C PRO A 56 48.13 -29.89 19.04
N ASP A 57 47.02 -29.70 19.74
CA ASP A 57 45.67 -29.75 19.16
C ASP A 57 45.33 -28.52 18.32
N GLY A 58 45.96 -27.37 18.61
CA GLY A 58 45.85 -26.14 17.84
C GLY A 58 46.42 -26.28 16.43
N GLU A 59 47.48 -27.08 16.27
CA GLU A 59 48.14 -27.28 14.99
C GLU A 59 47.30 -28.14 14.03
N ARG A 60 46.64 -29.16 14.58
CA ARG A 60 45.68 -30.00 13.86
C ARG A 60 44.44 -29.21 13.45
N LEU A 61 43.92 -28.35 14.31
CA LEU A 61 42.75 -27.50 14.03
C LEU A 61 43.08 -26.40 13.00
N ALA A 62 44.25 -25.77 13.10
CA ALA A 62 44.70 -24.78 12.13
C ALA A 62 44.88 -25.40 10.72
N SER A 63 45.46 -26.60 10.65
CA SER A 63 45.64 -27.33 9.38
C SER A 63 44.32 -27.79 8.77
N TYR A 64 43.36 -28.20 9.60
CA TYR A 64 42.01 -28.57 9.16
C TYR A 64 41.24 -27.35 8.62
N PHE A 65 41.36 -26.20 9.28
CA PHE A 65 40.75 -24.95 8.84
C PHE A 65 41.35 -24.47 7.51
N GLN A 66 42.68 -24.49 7.38
CA GLN A 66 43.41 -24.12 6.16
C GLN A 66 42.97 -24.98 4.97
N LYS A 67 42.99 -26.30 5.12
CA LYS A 67 42.62 -27.24 4.04
C LYS A 67 41.21 -27.00 3.49
N ASN A 68 40.26 -26.72 4.38
CA ASN A 68 38.86 -26.50 3.99
C ASN A 68 38.64 -25.10 3.38
N CYS A 69 39.33 -24.07 3.87
CA CYS A 69 39.28 -22.74 3.25
C CYS A 69 39.93 -22.70 1.87
N THR A 70 41.09 -23.33 1.67
CA THR A 70 41.76 -23.40 0.36
C THR A 70 40.92 -24.18 -0.65
N THR A 71 40.31 -25.31 -0.24
CA THR A 71 39.44 -26.11 -1.11
C THR A 71 38.17 -25.36 -1.54
N ALA A 72 37.63 -24.51 -0.67
CA ALA A 72 36.46 -23.66 -0.97
C ALA A 72 36.79 -22.47 -1.88
N PHE A 73 38.04 -21.99 -1.85
CA PHE A 73 38.51 -20.88 -2.68
C PHE A 73 38.92 -21.33 -4.09
N GLU A 74 39.47 -22.53 -4.23
CA GLU A 74 39.90 -23.10 -5.53
C GLU A 74 38.73 -23.65 -6.38
N LYS A 75 37.57 -23.91 -5.77
CA LYS A 75 36.35 -24.32 -6.48
C LYS A 75 35.37 -23.15 -6.48
N GLU A 76 35.32 -22.37 -7.57
CA GLU A 76 34.33 -21.30 -7.79
C GLU A 76 32.88 -21.83 -7.92
N GLN A 77 32.36 -22.50 -6.90
CA GLN A 77 30.98 -22.95 -6.78
C GLN A 77 30.55 -22.89 -5.31
N LEU A 78 29.99 -21.77 -4.89
CA LEU A 78 29.20 -21.72 -3.66
C LEU A 78 27.72 -21.64 -4.03
N ARG A 79 27.00 -22.75 -3.79
CA ARG A 79 25.52 -22.84 -3.76
C ARG A 79 25.06 -23.40 -2.40
N ASP A 80 23.83 -23.06 -2.04
CA ASP A 80 23.14 -23.20 -0.74
C ASP A 80 23.09 -24.59 -0.07
N GLN A 81 23.63 -25.67 -0.66
CA GLN A 81 23.64 -26.99 -0.01
C GLN A 81 24.81 -27.21 0.95
N GLU A 82 25.83 -26.35 0.95
CA GLU A 82 27.00 -26.51 1.84
C GLU A 82 26.93 -25.63 3.11
N PHE A 83 25.94 -24.74 3.22
CA PHE A 83 25.70 -23.94 4.44
C PHE A 83 25.30 -24.82 5.63
N SER A 84 24.63 -25.94 5.36
CA SER A 84 24.34 -27.00 6.34
C SER A 84 25.63 -27.62 6.89
N MET A 85 26.65 -27.79 6.05
CA MET A 85 27.92 -28.40 6.45
C MET A 85 28.80 -27.41 7.22
N ALA A 86 28.83 -26.14 6.81
CA ALA A 86 29.49 -25.06 7.55
C ALA A 86 28.83 -24.82 8.92
N SER A 87 27.49 -24.87 9.01
CA SER A 87 26.76 -24.81 10.27
C SER A 87 27.10 -26.00 11.17
N ASP A 88 27.19 -27.22 10.63
CA ASP A 88 27.51 -28.42 11.42
C ASP A 88 28.98 -28.45 11.89
N ILE A 89 29.91 -27.96 11.07
CA ILE A 89 31.32 -27.74 11.44
C ILE A 89 31.44 -26.67 12.53
N PHE A 90 30.70 -25.57 12.40
CA PHE A 90 30.69 -24.49 13.40
C PHE A 90 30.02 -24.92 14.71
N GLN A 91 28.98 -25.74 14.63
CA GLN A 91 28.28 -26.31 15.79
C GLN A 91 29.13 -27.35 16.53
N ARG A 92 29.97 -28.12 15.81
CA ARG A 92 30.97 -29.02 16.40
C ARG A 92 32.17 -28.27 16.98
N ALA A 93 32.60 -27.17 16.37
CA ALA A 93 33.67 -26.32 16.91
C ALA A 93 33.22 -25.56 18.17
N THR A 94 31.99 -25.04 18.18
CA THR A 94 31.41 -24.31 19.32
C THR A 94 31.06 -25.19 20.51
N THR A 95 30.85 -26.49 20.31
CA THR A 95 30.65 -27.45 21.41
C THR A 95 31.94 -27.88 22.09
N GLN A 96 33.12 -27.65 21.50
CA GLN A 96 34.39 -28.16 22.01
C GLN A 96 35.30 -27.13 22.69
N THR A 97 35.07 -25.82 22.58
CA THR A 97 35.96 -24.83 23.24
C THR A 97 35.24 -23.55 23.74
N PRO A 98 34.84 -23.50 25.02
CA PRO A 98 34.19 -22.33 25.64
C PRO A 98 35.08 -21.08 25.74
N LYS A 99 36.42 -21.23 25.64
CA LYS A 99 37.38 -20.13 25.87
C LYS A 99 37.42 -19.08 24.76
N CYS A 100 37.02 -19.42 23.53
CA CYS A 100 37.05 -18.47 22.41
C CYS A 100 35.85 -17.50 22.38
N LEU A 101 34.74 -17.83 23.07
CA LEU A 101 33.48 -17.08 23.00
C LEU A 101 33.54 -15.73 23.74
N GLY A 102 34.38 -15.61 24.77
CA GLY A 102 34.51 -14.39 25.58
C GLY A 102 35.14 -13.21 24.83
N VAL A 103 35.85 -13.47 23.74
CA VAL A 103 36.62 -12.46 23.00
C VAL A 103 35.82 -11.86 21.84
N ALA A 104 35.01 -12.68 21.14
CA ALA A 104 34.11 -12.18 20.08
C ALA A 104 33.05 -11.21 20.62
N ALA A 105 32.56 -11.43 21.84
CA ALA A 105 31.62 -10.54 22.51
C ALA A 105 32.23 -9.17 22.88
N LYS A 106 33.54 -9.14 23.19
CA LYS A 106 34.26 -7.90 23.54
C LYS A 106 34.50 -7.00 22.32
N LYS A 107 34.69 -7.58 21.14
CA LYS A 107 34.89 -6.81 19.89
C LYS A 107 33.57 -6.29 19.31
N ALA A 108 32.48 -7.06 19.39
CA ALA A 108 31.14 -6.62 18.97
C ALA A 108 30.56 -5.47 19.81
N PHE A 109 31.04 -5.29 21.05
CA PHE A 109 30.67 -4.16 21.91
C PHE A 109 31.19 -2.82 21.38
N TRP A 110 32.26 -2.82 20.56
CA TRP A 110 32.83 -1.61 19.95
C TRP A 110 32.11 -1.15 18.68
N ASP A 111 31.31 -2.01 18.03
CA ASP A 111 30.57 -1.69 16.78
C ASP A 111 29.14 -1.15 17.03
N PHE A 112 28.70 -1.13 18.29
CA PHE A 112 27.43 -0.55 18.75
C PHE A 112 27.20 0.95 18.42
N PRO A 113 28.22 1.83 18.26
CA PRO A 113 28.03 3.25 17.96
C PRO A 113 27.37 3.53 16.59
N VAL A 114 27.49 2.63 15.61
CA VAL A 114 26.98 2.85 14.24
C VAL A 114 25.44 2.74 14.18
N ALA A 115 24.86 1.81 14.94
CA ALA A 115 23.40 1.64 15.02
C ALA A 115 22.71 2.79 15.79
N ILE A 116 23.39 3.34 16.80
CA ILE A 116 22.95 4.54 17.51
C ILE A 116 23.02 5.76 16.58
N GLY A 117 24.07 5.87 15.76
CA GLY A 117 24.23 6.95 14.78
C GLY A 117 23.06 7.08 13.79
N ALA A 118 22.57 5.96 13.25
CA ALA A 118 21.43 5.96 12.32
C ALA A 118 20.10 6.38 12.99
N ALA A 119 19.86 5.93 14.23
CA ALA A 119 18.68 6.32 15.00
C ALA A 119 18.74 7.80 15.44
N ILE A 120 19.92 8.30 15.79
CA ILE A 120 20.17 9.71 16.09
C ILE A 120 19.96 10.56 14.83
N TRP A 121 20.42 10.12 13.66
CA TRP A 121 20.26 10.85 12.41
C TRP A 121 18.80 10.98 11.96
N ASP A 122 18.00 9.94 12.07
CA ASP A 122 16.55 9.98 11.79
C ASP A 122 15.81 10.92 12.77
N GLN A 123 16.22 10.96 14.03
CA GLN A 123 15.68 11.91 15.00
C GLN A 123 16.13 13.35 14.73
N ILE A 124 17.37 13.58 14.30
CA ILE A 124 17.88 14.88 13.87
C ILE A 124 17.16 15.36 12.60
N ALA A 125 16.87 14.48 11.65
CA ALA A 125 16.11 14.81 10.44
C ALA A 125 14.67 15.21 10.77
N LYS A 126 14.00 14.49 11.67
CA LYS A 126 12.66 14.83 12.18
C LYS A 126 12.66 16.14 12.97
N ALA A 127 13.70 16.39 13.76
CA ALA A 127 13.88 17.64 14.50
C ALA A 127 14.12 18.84 13.55
N ARG A 128 14.96 18.69 12.51
CA ARG A 128 15.19 19.72 11.48
C ARG A 128 13.92 20.04 10.70
N GLN A 129 13.12 19.03 10.37
CA GLN A 129 11.84 19.24 9.67
C GLN A 129 10.79 19.91 10.57
N SER A 130 10.78 19.63 11.88
CA SER A 130 9.95 20.35 12.85
C SER A 130 10.40 21.80 13.01
N ALA A 131 11.72 22.06 13.07
CA ALA A 131 12.27 23.41 13.17
C ALA A 131 11.94 24.26 11.94
N LYS A 132 12.04 23.69 10.72
CA LYS A 132 11.65 24.40 9.49
C LYS A 132 10.17 24.79 9.47
N LYS A 133 9.28 23.89 9.90
CA LYS A 133 7.83 24.17 10.01
C LYS A 133 7.52 25.22 11.07
N GLN A 134 8.24 25.19 12.20
CA GLN A 134 8.12 26.21 13.24
C GLN A 134 8.57 27.58 12.73
N GLU A 135 9.63 27.62 11.91
CA GLU A 135 10.13 28.85 11.31
C GLU A 135 9.19 29.42 10.24
N GLU A 136 8.64 28.56 9.37
CA GLU A 136 7.60 28.95 8.40
C GLU A 136 6.35 29.50 9.09
N PHE A 137 5.87 28.81 10.14
CA PHE A 137 4.76 29.28 10.96
C PHE A 137 5.09 30.60 11.69
N ARG A 138 6.31 30.74 12.22
CA ARG A 138 6.79 31.98 12.86
C ARG A 138 6.78 33.14 11.88
N LEU A 139 7.30 32.95 10.68
CA LEU A 139 7.34 33.99 9.64
C LEU A 139 5.93 34.40 9.22
N GLN A 140 5.07 33.41 8.90
CA GLN A 140 3.68 33.66 8.52
C GLN A 140 2.90 34.40 9.62
N CYS A 141 3.03 33.95 10.87
CA CYS A 141 2.29 34.55 11.97
C CYS A 141 2.89 35.84 12.49
N SER A 142 4.19 36.10 12.32
CA SER A 142 4.78 37.40 12.68
C SER A 142 4.21 38.55 11.84
N GLN A 143 3.80 38.26 10.60
CA GLN A 143 3.28 39.24 9.64
C GLN A 143 1.73 39.32 9.62
N SER A 144 1.04 38.33 10.19
CA SER A 144 -0.43 38.29 10.22
C SER A 144 -0.98 38.72 11.58
N ILE A 145 -1.68 39.86 11.62
CA ILE A 145 -2.39 40.31 12.82
C ILE A 145 -3.45 39.29 13.26
N GLU A 146 -4.11 38.63 12.30
CA GLU A 146 -5.11 37.61 12.57
C GLU A 146 -4.49 36.37 13.24
N CYS A 147 -3.32 35.91 12.78
CA CYS A 147 -2.63 34.81 13.46
C CYS A 147 -2.16 35.20 14.87
N ARG A 148 -1.58 36.41 15.03
CA ARG A 148 -1.15 36.92 16.36
C ARG A 148 -2.34 37.03 17.31
N ARG A 149 -3.49 37.50 16.83
CA ARG A 149 -4.74 37.57 17.58
C ARG A 149 -5.22 36.19 17.98
N SER A 150 -5.25 35.24 17.07
CA SER A 150 -5.63 33.85 17.37
C SER A 150 -4.72 33.20 18.41
N LEU A 151 -3.41 33.49 18.39
CA LEU A 151 -2.49 33.04 19.43
C LEU A 151 -2.78 33.72 20.76
N ALA A 152 -2.96 35.04 20.75
CA ALA A 152 -3.28 35.83 21.93
C ALA A 152 -4.60 35.43 22.58
N ARG A 153 -5.57 34.90 21.84
CA ARG A 153 -6.81 34.34 22.41
C ARG A 153 -6.57 33.22 23.43
N ASN A 154 -5.37 32.62 23.47
CA ASN A 154 -4.97 31.68 24.51
C ASN A 154 -4.44 32.34 25.80
N PHE A 155 -4.33 33.67 25.86
CA PHE A 155 -4.03 34.38 27.11
C PHE A 155 -5.21 34.23 28.05
N VAL A 156 -4.94 34.05 29.34
CA VAL A 156 -6.01 33.87 30.35
C VAL A 156 -7.02 35.02 30.30
N ARG A 157 -6.55 36.24 30.03
CA ARG A 157 -7.38 37.44 29.90
C ARG A 157 -8.33 37.40 28.70
N TYR A 158 -7.91 36.85 27.55
CA TYR A 158 -8.66 36.98 26.28
C TYR A 158 -9.47 35.75 25.90
N TYR A 159 -9.36 34.66 26.67
CA TYR A 159 -10.01 33.37 26.38
C TYR A 159 -11.49 33.32 26.80
N ALA A 160 -11.97 34.26 27.61
CA ALA A 160 -13.35 34.25 28.09
C ALA A 160 -14.36 34.43 26.94
N HIS A 161 -15.40 33.59 26.91
CA HIS A 161 -16.50 33.67 25.96
C HIS A 161 -17.82 34.01 26.67
N ASP A 162 -18.72 34.70 25.97
CA ASP A 162 -20.09 34.99 26.42
C ASP A 162 -21.00 33.74 26.29
N LYS A 163 -22.31 33.92 26.53
CA LYS A 163 -23.27 32.82 26.45
C LYS A 163 -23.50 32.32 25.02
N GLN A 164 -23.16 33.12 24.03
CA GLN A 164 -23.33 32.87 22.60
C GLN A 164 -22.06 32.30 21.97
N GLY A 165 -20.97 32.20 22.74
CA GLY A 165 -19.69 31.67 22.26
C GLY A 165 -18.83 32.72 21.57
N HIS A 166 -19.13 34.01 21.72
CA HIS A 166 -18.25 35.09 21.26
C HIS A 166 -17.23 35.42 22.33
N TYR A 167 -16.04 35.86 21.93
CA TYR A 167 -15.05 36.34 22.88
C TYR A 167 -15.54 37.61 23.58
N GLN A 168 -15.44 37.65 24.92
CA GLN A 168 -15.88 38.80 25.72
C GLN A 168 -15.07 40.08 25.44
N ILE A 169 -13.83 39.93 24.98
CA ILE A 169 -12.96 41.05 24.59
C ILE A 169 -12.99 41.16 23.06
N PRO A 170 -13.41 42.31 22.48
CA PRO A 170 -13.46 42.52 21.04
C PRO A 170 -12.08 42.37 20.37
N ASN A 171 -12.06 42.02 19.09
CA ASN A 171 -10.82 41.80 18.34
C ASN A 171 -9.95 43.06 18.30
N GLU A 172 -10.57 44.23 18.21
CA GLU A 172 -9.92 45.54 18.15
C GLU A 172 -9.14 45.84 19.43
N GLN A 173 -9.69 45.42 20.59
CA GLN A 173 -9.00 45.56 21.85
C GLN A 173 -7.81 44.61 21.96
N VAL A 174 -7.97 43.34 21.54
CA VAL A 174 -6.85 42.38 21.52
C VAL A 174 -5.75 42.88 20.60
N ASP A 175 -6.08 43.38 19.42
CA ASP A 175 -5.10 43.93 18.47
C ASP A 175 -4.32 45.09 19.04
N ARG A 176 -4.99 46.05 19.70
CA ARG A 176 -4.34 47.17 20.37
C ARG A 176 -3.36 46.69 21.45
N GLU A 177 -3.76 45.71 22.25
CA GLU A 177 -2.95 45.22 23.37
C GLU A 177 -1.78 44.31 22.93
N ILE A 178 -1.84 43.69 21.74
CA ILE A 178 -0.76 42.84 21.23
C ILE A 178 0.12 43.51 20.17
N LYS A 179 -0.27 44.69 19.67
CA LYS A 179 0.41 45.40 18.57
C LYS A 179 1.91 45.50 18.80
N ASP A 180 2.29 45.90 20.00
CA ASP A 180 3.68 46.17 20.39
C ASP A 180 4.41 44.93 20.95
N LEU A 181 3.72 43.79 21.07
CA LEU A 181 4.33 42.55 21.54
C LEU A 181 4.94 41.76 20.38
N SER A 182 6.22 41.40 20.50
CA SER A 182 6.85 40.49 19.53
C SER A 182 6.08 39.16 19.42
N PHE A 183 6.12 38.52 18.25
CA PHE A 183 5.53 37.18 18.07
C PHE A 183 5.99 36.20 19.15
N ASN A 184 7.29 36.21 19.49
CA ASN A 184 7.86 35.32 20.51
C ASN A 184 7.26 35.58 21.90
N THR A 185 7.01 36.85 22.24
CA THR A 185 6.35 37.23 23.49
C THR A 185 4.91 36.71 23.52
N ILE A 186 4.16 36.90 22.43
CA ILE A 186 2.78 36.42 22.31
C ILE A 186 2.74 34.89 22.39
N TYR A 187 3.59 34.21 21.62
CA TYR A 187 3.65 32.75 21.58
C TYR A 187 3.98 32.14 22.95
N ARG A 188 5.04 32.64 23.62
CA ARG A 188 5.44 32.15 24.96
C ARG A 188 4.35 32.35 25.99
N LYS A 189 3.73 33.54 26.02
CA LYS A 189 2.64 33.86 26.95
C LYS A 189 1.39 33.02 26.68
N ALA A 190 0.98 32.90 25.42
CA ALA A 190 -0.15 32.06 24.99
C ALA A 190 0.02 30.59 25.40
N PHE A 191 1.22 30.05 25.20
CA PHE A 191 1.51 28.67 25.55
C PHE A 191 1.52 28.45 27.07
N SER A 192 2.17 29.34 27.81
CA SER A 192 2.24 29.27 29.29
C SER A 192 0.86 29.40 29.92
N ASP A 193 0.07 30.39 29.49
CA ASP A 193 -1.29 30.63 29.99
C ASP A 193 -2.21 29.46 29.67
N LEU A 194 -2.11 28.89 28.46
CA LEU A 194 -2.90 27.70 28.09
C LEU A 194 -2.55 26.47 28.94
N GLN A 195 -1.26 26.25 29.28
CA GLN A 195 -0.88 25.15 30.18
C GLN A 195 -1.44 25.38 31.59
N ARG A 196 -1.35 26.62 32.09
CA ARG A 196 -1.88 26.98 33.40
C ARG A 196 -3.39 26.74 33.46
N MET A 197 -4.14 27.25 32.47
CA MET A 197 -5.59 27.06 32.41
C MET A 197 -5.98 25.59 32.26
N LYS A 198 -5.25 24.79 31.46
CA LYS A 198 -5.49 23.34 31.36
C LYS A 198 -5.32 22.63 32.70
N SER A 199 -4.28 23.01 33.46
CA SER A 199 -4.04 22.47 34.80
C SER A 199 -5.14 22.85 35.78
N GLU A 200 -5.54 24.12 35.80
CA GLU A 200 -6.62 24.63 36.65
C GLU A 200 -7.96 23.98 36.31
N CYS A 201 -8.33 23.93 35.04
CA CYS A 201 -9.54 23.26 34.57
C CYS A 201 -9.53 21.76 34.88
N ARG A 202 -8.39 21.07 34.76
CA ARG A 202 -8.28 19.65 35.13
C ARG A 202 -8.48 19.45 36.63
N ARG A 203 -7.90 20.30 37.47
CA ARG A 203 -8.09 20.26 38.94
C ARG A 203 -9.56 20.51 39.30
N LEU A 204 -10.21 21.47 38.65
CA LEU A 204 -11.63 21.74 38.82
C LEU A 204 -12.47 20.54 38.40
N HIS A 205 -12.25 20.01 37.19
CA HIS A 205 -12.98 18.84 36.69
C HIS A 205 -12.88 17.66 37.67
N LEU A 206 -11.67 17.34 38.14
CA LEU A 206 -11.48 16.28 39.13
C LEU A 206 -12.19 16.57 40.46
N ARG A 207 -12.19 17.82 40.93
CA ARG A 207 -12.92 18.23 42.14
C ARG A 207 -14.44 18.08 41.96
N VAL A 208 -14.99 18.55 40.84
CA VAL A 208 -16.42 18.44 40.52
C VAL A 208 -16.84 16.98 40.41
N VAL A 209 -16.05 16.14 39.72
CA VAL A 209 -16.29 14.69 39.64
C VAL A 209 -16.28 14.07 41.05
N ARG A 210 -15.25 14.33 41.86
CA ARG A 210 -15.12 13.77 43.22
C ARG A 210 -16.26 14.17 44.15
N ASN A 211 -16.80 15.38 44.00
CA ASN A 211 -17.90 15.86 44.84
C ASN A 211 -19.27 15.41 44.33
N THR A 212 -19.44 15.26 43.02
CA THR A 212 -20.75 14.89 42.42
C THR A 212 -21.01 13.39 42.51
N TYR A 213 -19.96 12.57 42.37
CA TYR A 213 -20.10 11.12 42.28
C TYR A 213 -20.69 10.45 43.55
N PRO A 214 -20.20 10.74 44.78
CA PRO A 214 -20.69 10.08 46.00
C PRO A 214 -22.13 10.44 46.36
N ILE A 215 -22.64 11.57 45.86
CA ILE A 215 -23.99 12.08 46.17
C ILE A 215 -25.07 11.31 45.37
N TYR A 216 -24.70 10.66 44.26
CA TYR A 216 -25.65 10.01 43.36
C TYR A 216 -25.26 8.56 43.00
N PRO A 217 -25.14 7.64 43.97
CA PRO A 217 -24.67 6.27 43.74
C PRO A 217 -25.57 5.46 42.80
N ASN A 218 -26.85 5.85 42.66
CA ASN A 218 -27.84 5.14 41.84
C ASN A 218 -28.02 5.72 40.43
N LYS A 219 -27.34 6.82 40.08
CA LYS A 219 -27.44 7.42 38.74
C LYS A 219 -26.55 6.70 37.74
N SER A 220 -26.98 6.64 36.49
CA SER A 220 -26.15 6.12 35.42
C SER A 220 -24.92 7.00 35.21
N SER A 221 -23.88 6.35 34.69
CA SER A 221 -22.62 6.96 34.26
C SER A 221 -22.80 8.21 33.38
N LEU A 222 -23.79 8.20 32.47
CA LEU A 222 -24.09 9.33 31.60
C LEU A 222 -24.78 10.49 32.34
N GLU A 223 -25.68 10.18 33.27
CA GLU A 223 -26.35 11.20 34.10
C GLU A 223 -25.37 11.89 35.05
N VAL A 224 -24.42 11.15 35.62
CA VAL A 224 -23.37 11.74 36.46
C VAL A 224 -22.44 12.62 35.62
N TYR A 225 -22.10 12.20 34.40
CA TYR A 225 -21.34 13.03 33.45
C TYR A 225 -22.09 14.32 33.09
N ASP A 226 -23.39 14.25 32.81
CA ASP A 226 -24.22 15.43 32.51
C ASP A 226 -24.24 16.42 33.68
N LEU A 227 -24.31 15.94 34.93
CA LEU A 227 -24.24 16.78 36.12
C LEU A 227 -22.85 17.44 36.28
N VAL A 228 -21.77 16.70 36.02
CA VAL A 228 -20.40 17.23 36.04
C VAL A 228 -20.22 18.28 34.95
N TYR A 229 -20.70 17.99 33.72
CA TYR A 229 -20.65 18.91 32.59
C TYR A 229 -21.40 20.20 32.93
N LYS A 230 -22.67 20.12 33.36
CA LYS A 230 -23.49 21.28 33.70
C LYS A 230 -22.89 22.12 34.83
N LYS A 231 -22.27 21.49 35.82
CA LYS A 231 -21.61 22.17 36.94
C LYS A 231 -20.33 22.89 36.51
N ILE A 232 -19.52 22.29 35.62
CA ILE A 232 -18.36 22.97 35.04
C ILE A 232 -18.81 24.10 34.10
N GLU A 233 -19.87 23.88 33.33
CA GLU A 233 -20.45 24.89 32.44
C GLU A 233 -20.98 26.10 33.20
N SER A 234 -21.63 25.90 34.35
CA SER A 234 -22.16 26.99 35.18
C SER A 234 -21.09 27.72 35.98
N GLU A 235 -20.13 27.00 36.57
CA GLU A 235 -19.11 27.61 37.44
C GLU A 235 -17.91 28.15 36.63
N ASN A 236 -17.52 27.48 35.54
CA ASN A 236 -16.28 27.73 34.82
C ASN A 236 -16.40 27.35 33.32
N ARG A 237 -17.31 28.00 32.61
CA ARG A 237 -17.64 27.72 31.21
C ARG A 237 -16.43 27.57 30.28
N HIS A 238 -15.38 28.37 30.47
CA HIS A 238 -14.16 28.30 29.67
C HIS A 238 -13.47 26.92 29.74
N CYS A 239 -13.62 26.19 30.85
CA CYS A 239 -13.07 24.84 31.00
C CYS A 239 -13.74 23.81 30.09
N ILE A 240 -14.99 24.00 29.67
CA ILE A 240 -15.65 23.15 28.66
C ILE A 240 -14.85 23.19 27.36
N SER A 241 -14.52 24.38 26.87
CA SER A 241 -13.75 24.57 25.63
C SER A 241 -12.29 24.13 25.78
N ILE A 242 -11.64 24.41 26.92
CA ILE A 242 -10.22 24.05 27.16
C ILE A 242 -10.02 22.53 27.26
N LEU A 243 -10.92 21.85 27.98
CA LEU A 243 -10.88 20.40 28.14
C LEU A 243 -11.60 19.66 27.02
N GLN A 244 -12.32 20.38 26.14
CA GLN A 244 -13.13 19.85 25.05
C GLN A 244 -14.18 18.85 25.55
N LEU A 245 -14.86 19.22 26.63
CA LEU A 245 -16.00 18.46 27.15
C LEU A 245 -17.19 18.67 26.19
N VAL A 246 -17.99 17.63 25.98
CA VAL A 246 -19.16 17.66 25.09
C VAL A 246 -20.42 17.37 25.91
N PRO A 247 -21.59 17.95 25.57
CA PRO A 247 -22.84 17.63 26.26
C PRO A 247 -23.16 16.14 26.21
N ALA A 248 -23.78 15.61 27.27
CA ALA A 248 -24.09 14.18 27.37
C ALA A 248 -24.97 13.64 26.21
N LYS A 249 -25.86 14.47 25.66
CA LYS A 249 -26.71 14.14 24.50
C LYS A 249 -25.93 13.89 23.21
N ASP A 250 -24.70 14.41 23.12
CA ASP A 250 -23.85 14.31 21.93
C ASP A 250 -22.82 13.17 22.07
N LEU A 251 -22.81 12.46 23.21
CA LEU A 251 -22.01 11.27 23.42
C LEU A 251 -22.68 10.03 22.79
N PRO A 252 -21.93 9.13 22.14
CA PRO A 252 -22.48 7.89 21.62
C PRO A 252 -23.06 7.02 22.76
N PRO A 253 -24.12 6.23 22.53
CA PRO A 253 -24.78 5.45 23.57
C PRO A 253 -23.81 4.45 24.22
N ILE A 254 -23.64 4.56 25.55
CA ILE A 254 -22.71 3.74 26.34
C ILE A 254 -23.50 2.62 27.04
N ASN A 255 -23.08 1.37 26.86
CA ASN A 255 -23.70 0.23 27.55
C ASN A 255 -23.27 0.19 29.04
N LYS A 256 -24.13 -0.29 29.94
CA LYS A 256 -24.10 -0.11 31.41
C LYS A 256 -22.93 -0.79 32.19
N LYS A 257 -21.66 -0.77 31.76
CA LYS A 257 -20.54 -1.37 32.55
C LYS A 257 -19.37 -0.44 32.91
N SER A 258 -19.40 -0.01 34.17
CA SER A 258 -18.31 0.39 35.08
C SER A 258 -17.63 1.78 34.96
N LEU A 259 -17.48 2.44 36.13
CA LEU A 259 -16.84 3.75 36.36
C LEU A 259 -15.47 3.92 35.69
N ALA A 260 -14.69 2.84 35.63
CA ALA A 260 -13.32 2.87 35.12
C ALA A 260 -13.29 3.22 33.63
N GLU A 261 -14.33 2.87 32.87
CA GLU A 261 -14.42 3.21 31.45
C GLU A 261 -14.64 4.70 31.24
N LEU A 262 -15.51 5.39 31.99
CA LEU A 262 -15.71 6.85 31.82
C LEU A 262 -14.55 7.70 32.33
N ALA A 263 -13.94 7.32 33.46
CA ALA A 263 -12.73 7.97 33.95
C ALA A 263 -11.57 7.74 32.97
N SER A 264 -11.45 6.53 32.41
CA SER A 264 -10.46 6.24 31.36
C SER A 264 -10.83 6.87 30.02
N ILE A 265 -12.09 7.06 29.64
CA ILE A 265 -12.48 7.71 28.37
C ILE A 265 -12.22 9.20 28.45
N SER A 266 -12.57 9.84 29.57
CA SER A 266 -12.25 11.25 29.80
C SER A 266 -10.73 11.46 29.85
N ALA A 267 -10.00 10.59 30.56
CA ALA A 267 -8.55 10.62 30.61
C ALA A 267 -7.88 10.23 29.28
N ASN A 268 -8.38 9.24 28.54
CA ASN A 268 -7.82 8.74 27.28
C ASN A 268 -8.18 9.64 26.10
N TYR A 269 -9.33 10.32 26.11
CA TYR A 269 -9.66 11.32 25.10
C TYR A 269 -8.76 12.56 25.27
N LEU A 270 -8.57 13.01 26.51
CA LEU A 270 -7.59 14.04 26.86
C LEU A 270 -6.15 13.58 26.57
N GLN A 271 -5.77 12.34 26.92
CA GLN A 271 -4.42 11.79 26.73
C GLN A 271 -4.14 11.45 25.26
N LYS A 272 -5.14 11.10 24.44
CA LYS A 272 -5.04 10.90 23.00
C LYS A 272 -4.72 12.21 22.28
N LYS A 273 -5.47 13.30 22.57
CA LYS A 273 -5.12 14.63 22.04
C LYS A 273 -3.85 15.22 22.64
N THR A 274 -3.51 14.88 23.88
CA THR A 274 -2.24 15.31 24.51
C THR A 274 -1.06 14.53 23.93
N LYS A 275 -1.15 13.21 23.67
CA LYS A 275 -0.10 12.44 22.96
C LYS A 275 0.08 12.89 21.52
N GLU A 276 -1.00 13.25 20.83
CA GLU A 276 -0.97 13.80 19.47
C GLU A 276 -0.33 15.19 19.39
N LEU A 277 -0.32 15.96 20.49
CA LEU A 277 0.28 17.31 20.56
C LEU A 277 1.64 17.39 21.32
N TYR A 278 1.90 16.47 22.25
CA TYR A 278 3.07 16.50 23.18
C TYR A 278 3.97 15.26 23.13
N GLY A 279 3.61 14.20 22.40
CA GLY A 279 4.43 12.98 22.30
C GLY A 279 5.85 13.22 21.76
N GLY A 280 6.05 14.33 21.03
CA GLY A 280 7.37 14.79 20.58
C GLY A 280 8.09 15.77 21.50
N ILE A 281 7.41 16.41 22.46
CA ILE A 281 7.94 17.53 23.27
C ILE A 281 8.23 17.09 24.72
N GLU A 282 7.42 16.23 25.33
CA GLU A 282 7.69 15.71 26.68
C GLU A 282 8.85 14.71 26.70
N ASN A 283 8.99 13.88 25.64
CA ASN A 283 10.15 13.01 25.45
C ASN A 283 11.44 13.80 25.18
N TRP A 284 11.32 15.03 24.68
CA TRP A 284 12.44 15.94 24.51
C TRP A 284 12.80 16.58 25.85
N PHE A 285 11.86 17.24 26.55
CA PHE A 285 12.15 17.87 27.85
C PHE A 285 12.64 16.90 28.93
N ALA A 286 12.09 15.68 29.01
CA ALA A 286 12.58 14.67 29.95
C ALA A 286 14.02 14.20 29.64
N ARG A 287 14.48 14.32 28.39
CA ARG A 287 15.85 13.95 27.98
C ARG A 287 16.81 15.14 27.91
N THR A 288 16.31 16.35 27.68
CA THR A 288 17.14 17.57 27.63
C THR A 288 17.34 18.20 29.01
N ALA A 289 16.38 18.06 29.94
CA ALA A 289 16.54 18.55 31.31
C ALA A 289 17.52 17.71 32.16
N GLN A 290 17.79 16.47 31.74
CA GLN A 290 18.75 15.57 32.41
C GLN A 290 20.17 15.65 31.83
N GLY A 291 20.42 16.52 30.83
CA GLY A 291 21.69 16.63 30.13
C GLY A 291 22.28 18.04 29.97
N PHE A 292 21.69 19.07 30.57
CA PHE A 292 22.12 20.46 30.29
C PHE A 292 22.15 21.42 31.50
N ARG A 293 22.65 20.95 32.64
CA ARG A 293 23.32 21.87 33.59
C ARG A 293 24.67 21.24 33.96
N ASP A 294 25.72 21.88 33.48
CA ASP A 294 27.12 21.74 33.92
C ASP A 294 28.02 20.65 33.30
N LEU A 295 27.56 19.87 32.33
CA LEU A 295 28.42 18.83 31.72
C LEU A 295 29.52 19.38 30.76
N PRO A 296 29.28 20.39 29.90
CA PRO A 296 30.33 20.89 29.01
C PRO A 296 31.45 21.62 29.77
N THR A 297 31.12 22.31 30.86
CA THR A 297 32.08 23.04 31.69
C THR A 297 32.86 22.08 32.60
N ALA A 298 32.22 21.05 33.17
CA ALA A 298 32.91 20.05 33.98
C ALA A 298 33.84 19.15 33.16
N ILE A 299 33.44 18.78 31.93
CA ILE A 299 34.29 17.98 31.02
C ILE A 299 35.45 18.82 30.49
N ALA A 300 35.26 20.11 30.20
CA ALA A 300 36.35 20.99 29.76
C ALA A 300 37.39 21.22 30.89
N THR A 301 36.95 21.34 32.14
CA THR A 301 37.87 21.50 33.29
C THR A 301 38.55 20.17 33.68
N ALA A 302 37.85 19.04 33.64
CA ALA A 302 38.42 17.73 34.00
C ALA A 302 39.45 17.22 32.97
N ARG A 303 39.31 17.58 31.69
CA ARG A 303 40.25 17.18 30.62
C ARG A 303 41.56 17.96 30.62
N ILE A 304 41.61 19.08 31.35
CA ILE A 304 42.81 19.93 31.46
C ILE A 304 43.61 19.60 32.73
N CYS A 305 43.03 18.90 33.71
CA CYS A 305 43.65 18.77 35.04
C CYS A 305 43.86 17.33 35.59
N LEU A 306 43.44 16.25 34.92
CA LEU A 306 43.59 14.89 35.45
C LEU A 306 44.19 13.91 34.44
N ALA A 307 45.07 13.02 34.92
CA ALA A 307 45.71 12.00 34.12
C ALA A 307 44.72 10.88 33.70
N PRO A 308 44.94 10.19 32.56
CA PRO A 308 43.94 9.32 31.93
C PRO A 308 43.45 8.13 32.75
N GLU A 309 44.20 7.72 33.77
CA GLU A 309 43.91 6.52 34.56
C GLU A 309 42.81 6.77 35.61
N ASP A 310 42.70 8.00 36.14
CA ASP A 310 41.69 8.37 37.15
C ASP A 310 40.30 8.62 36.55
N PHE A 311 40.23 8.92 35.25
CA PHE A 311 38.97 9.14 34.53
C PHE A 311 38.14 7.84 34.39
N ASN A 312 38.81 6.68 34.33
CA ASN A 312 38.12 5.40 34.20
C ASN A 312 37.49 4.91 35.52
N ASN A 313 38.12 5.21 36.66
CA ASN A 313 37.57 4.84 37.96
C ASN A 313 36.34 5.70 38.33
N PHE A 314 36.32 6.97 37.94
CA PHE A 314 35.18 7.87 38.14
C PHE A 314 33.90 7.44 37.38
N ILE A 315 34.05 6.78 36.23
CA ILE A 315 32.91 6.27 35.42
C ILE A 315 32.32 4.98 36.02
N VAL A 316 33.14 4.17 36.71
CA VAL A 316 32.73 2.89 37.28
C VAL A 316 31.87 3.08 38.54
N ASP A 317 32.20 4.05 39.40
CA ASP A 317 31.47 4.29 40.66
C ASP A 317 30.05 4.87 40.46
N ILE A 318 29.80 5.61 39.37
CA ILE A 318 28.47 6.13 39.06
C ILE A 318 27.51 5.03 38.56
N CYS A 319 28.05 3.91 38.06
CA CYS A 319 27.25 2.85 37.44
C CYS A 319 26.82 1.73 38.40
N SER A 320 27.33 1.68 39.64
CA SER A 320 26.99 0.61 40.60
C SER A 320 25.75 0.88 41.46
N ASP A 321 25.27 2.12 41.58
CA ASP A 321 24.25 2.48 42.59
C ASP A 321 22.80 2.60 42.07
N ILE A 322 22.51 2.22 40.82
CA ILE A 322 21.15 2.33 40.28
C ILE A 322 20.68 1.06 39.57
N VAL A 323 20.43 -0.03 40.31
CA VAL A 323 19.38 -1.04 40.04
C VAL A 323 19.00 -1.79 41.33
N PRO A 324 17.70 -1.97 41.62
CA PRO A 324 17.23 -3.35 41.87
C PRO A 324 16.14 -3.77 40.87
N THR A 325 16.30 -4.96 40.31
CA THR A 325 15.37 -5.69 39.41
C THR A 325 14.79 -6.92 40.16
N PRO A 326 13.93 -7.79 39.58
CA PRO A 326 12.79 -7.63 38.63
C PRO A 326 11.56 -8.50 39.06
N GLY A 327 10.32 -8.28 38.60
CA GLY A 327 9.83 -8.75 37.30
C GLY A 327 9.12 -10.11 37.33
N ILE A 328 7.85 -10.16 37.76
CA ILE A 328 6.88 -11.22 37.39
C ILE A 328 5.50 -10.62 37.01
N ALA A 329 5.10 -9.47 37.57
CA ALA A 329 3.73 -8.94 37.39
C ALA A 329 3.42 -8.32 36.01
N VAL A 330 4.40 -7.73 35.31
CA VAL A 330 4.11 -6.88 34.14
C VAL A 330 3.74 -7.68 32.88
N LYS A 331 4.28 -8.90 32.71
CA LYS A 331 3.96 -9.75 31.54
C LYS A 331 2.58 -10.42 31.64
N GLN A 332 2.09 -10.72 32.85
CA GLN A 332 0.75 -11.28 33.03
C GLN A 332 -0.35 -10.22 32.92
N ILE A 333 -0.08 -8.99 33.37
CA ILE A 333 -1.03 -7.87 33.24
C ILE A 333 -1.19 -7.46 31.77
N SER A 334 -0.10 -7.40 30.99
CA SER A 334 -0.15 -7.06 29.56
C SER A 334 -0.93 -8.08 28.71
N ARG A 335 -0.84 -9.38 29.03
CA ARG A 335 -1.59 -10.44 28.33
C ARG A 335 -3.07 -10.46 28.71
N LYS A 336 -3.42 -10.21 29.97
CA LYS A 336 -4.84 -10.08 30.39
C LYS A 336 -5.50 -8.80 29.86
N PHE A 337 -4.77 -7.69 29.77
CA PHE A 337 -5.28 -6.43 29.19
C PHE A 337 -5.55 -6.54 27.69
N SER A 338 -4.70 -7.26 26.95
CA SER A 338 -4.87 -7.45 25.51
C SER A 338 -6.02 -8.38 25.15
N ALA A 339 -6.41 -9.28 26.06
CA ALA A 339 -7.59 -10.16 25.91
C ALA A 339 -8.91 -9.44 26.25
N LEU A 340 -8.88 -8.40 27.09
CA LEU A 340 -10.06 -7.60 27.49
C LEU A 340 -10.43 -6.49 26.48
N LEU A 341 -9.46 -5.99 25.69
CA LEU A 341 -9.66 -4.87 24.76
C LEU A 341 -10.04 -5.33 23.33
N GLY A 342 -10.99 -6.25 23.22
CA GLY A 342 -11.50 -6.76 21.95
C GLY A 342 -12.19 -5.69 21.09
N LYS A 343 -11.41 -4.80 20.46
CA LYS A 343 -11.66 -4.04 19.22
C LYS A 343 -10.45 -3.11 18.96
N LYS A 344 -9.77 -3.31 17.83
CA LYS A 344 -8.69 -2.43 17.38
C LYS A 344 -9.28 -1.05 17.00
N PRO A 345 -8.63 0.07 17.40
CA PRO A 345 -9.03 1.41 16.97
C PRO A 345 -8.69 1.65 15.50
N HIS A 346 -9.57 2.34 14.78
CA HIS A 346 -9.28 2.87 13.44
C HIS A 346 -8.13 3.88 13.51
N ARG A 347 -7.10 3.65 12.68
CA ARG A 347 -6.01 4.59 12.41
C ARG A 347 -6.60 5.80 11.65
N PRO A 348 -6.40 7.06 12.09
CA PRO A 348 -6.65 8.19 11.20
C PRO A 348 -5.61 8.17 10.07
N LEU A 349 -6.08 8.20 8.83
CA LEU A 349 -5.24 8.32 7.64
C LEU A 349 -4.66 9.74 7.55
N PRO A 350 -3.40 9.90 7.07
CA PRO A 350 -2.78 11.21 6.90
C PRO A 350 -3.52 12.02 5.83
N LYS A 351 -3.70 13.32 6.08
CA LYS A 351 -4.19 14.32 5.11
C LYS A 351 -3.22 14.37 3.91
N ALA A 352 -3.47 13.56 2.89
CA ALA A 352 -2.66 13.50 1.66
C ALA A 352 -3.09 14.54 0.61
N VAL A 353 -4.32 15.07 0.70
CA VAL A 353 -4.94 15.88 -0.37
C VAL A 353 -4.29 17.26 -0.56
N SER A 354 -3.59 17.82 0.43
CA SER A 354 -3.01 19.17 0.29
C SER A 354 -1.63 19.22 -0.36
N LYS A 355 -0.96 18.08 -0.59
CA LYS A 355 0.40 18.03 -1.15
C LYS A 355 0.45 17.91 -2.67
N SER A 356 -0.59 17.35 -3.31
CA SER A 356 -0.63 17.17 -4.76
C SER A 356 -0.59 18.54 -5.46
N LYS A 357 -1.50 19.46 -5.13
CA LYS A 357 -1.67 20.75 -5.84
C LYS A 357 -0.40 21.60 -6.04
N ALA A 358 0.56 21.57 -5.12
CA ALA A 358 1.78 22.36 -5.26
C ALA A 358 2.76 21.78 -6.32
N PHE A 359 2.86 20.44 -6.41
CA PHE A 359 3.68 19.77 -7.42
C PHE A 359 3.19 20.06 -8.84
N PHE A 360 1.86 20.14 -9.04
CA PHE A 360 1.21 20.32 -10.35
C PHE A 360 1.24 21.74 -10.92
N SER A 361 1.70 22.72 -10.15
CA SER A 361 1.74 24.12 -10.62
C SER A 361 2.98 24.43 -11.48
N HIS A 362 3.93 23.49 -11.62
CA HIS A 362 5.13 23.75 -12.41
C HIS A 362 4.78 23.83 -13.91
N PRO A 363 5.09 24.94 -14.61
CA PRO A 363 4.76 25.11 -16.03
C PRO A 363 5.29 23.99 -16.93
N GLY A 364 6.41 23.36 -16.55
CA GLY A 364 6.99 22.23 -17.26
C GLY A 364 6.13 20.95 -17.23
N HIS A 365 5.33 20.74 -16.18
CA HIS A 365 4.44 19.57 -16.09
C HIS A 365 3.24 19.75 -16.99
N LYS A 366 2.59 20.92 -16.91
CA LYS A 366 1.46 21.27 -17.78
C LYS A 366 1.83 21.16 -19.25
N LYS A 367 2.97 21.75 -19.64
CA LYS A 367 3.47 21.64 -21.02
C LYS A 367 3.67 20.18 -21.44
N LEU A 368 4.20 19.32 -20.57
CA LEU A 368 4.36 17.90 -20.89
C LEU A 368 3.01 17.21 -21.11
N VAL A 369 2.02 17.50 -20.27
CA VAL A 369 0.65 16.99 -20.41
C VAL A 369 0.03 17.44 -21.73
N ASP A 370 0.04 18.75 -21.99
CA ASP A 370 -0.49 19.35 -23.21
C ASP A 370 0.17 18.76 -24.47
N ASP A 371 1.49 18.58 -24.45
CA ASP A 371 2.28 18.10 -25.58
C ASP A 371 2.11 16.59 -25.84
N TYR A 372 1.86 15.76 -24.82
CA TYR A 372 2.02 14.29 -24.93
C TYR A 372 0.87 13.43 -24.40
N ALA A 373 -0.03 13.93 -23.56
CA ALA A 373 -1.04 13.07 -22.91
C ALA A 373 -2.04 12.46 -23.92
N SER A 374 -2.37 13.19 -24.99
CA SER A 374 -3.35 12.79 -26.01
C SER A 374 -2.76 12.02 -27.20
N ILE A 375 -1.43 11.90 -27.29
CA ILE A 375 -0.79 11.28 -28.46
C ILE A 375 -1.03 9.76 -28.49
N VAL A 376 -1.47 9.27 -29.66
CA VAL A 376 -1.58 7.85 -29.99
C VAL A 376 -0.54 7.50 -31.04
N TYR A 377 0.49 6.73 -30.67
CA TYR A 377 1.61 6.40 -31.57
C TYR A 377 1.33 5.27 -32.57
N VAL A 378 0.35 4.41 -32.27
CA VAL A 378 0.01 3.25 -33.09
C VAL A 378 -1.49 3.22 -33.30
N SER A 379 -1.92 3.16 -34.56
CA SER A 379 -3.34 3.09 -34.91
C SER A 379 -3.94 1.75 -34.52
N GLU A 380 -5.27 1.71 -34.38
CA GLU A 380 -6.02 0.48 -34.10
C GLU A 380 -5.69 -0.65 -35.09
N ALA A 381 -5.65 -0.34 -36.39
CA ALA A 381 -5.31 -1.31 -37.44
C ALA A 381 -3.90 -1.89 -37.26
N LYS A 382 -2.91 -1.06 -36.89
CA LYS A 382 -1.54 -1.52 -36.63
C LYS A 382 -1.45 -2.34 -35.34
N ASN A 383 -2.15 -1.94 -34.27
CA ASN A 383 -2.26 -2.75 -33.07
C ASN A 383 -2.90 -4.12 -33.38
N GLN A 384 -3.95 -4.16 -34.20
CA GLN A 384 -4.60 -5.39 -34.61
C GLN A 384 -3.68 -6.28 -35.46
N ALA A 385 -2.89 -5.70 -36.36
CA ALA A 385 -1.87 -6.41 -37.13
C ALA A 385 -0.82 -7.04 -36.21
N PHE A 386 -0.29 -6.28 -35.24
CA PHE A 386 0.61 -6.81 -34.22
C PHE A 386 -0.02 -7.95 -33.41
N ILE A 387 -1.27 -7.80 -32.97
CA ILE A 387 -2.00 -8.84 -32.23
C ILE A 387 -2.10 -10.13 -33.05
N ASN A 388 -2.32 -10.02 -34.35
CA ASN A 388 -2.36 -11.17 -35.24
C ASN A 388 -0.99 -11.86 -35.39
N LEU A 389 0.10 -11.10 -35.37
CA LEU A 389 1.46 -11.66 -35.31
C LEU A 389 1.74 -12.34 -33.96
N ALA A 390 1.41 -11.68 -32.85
CA ALA A 390 1.59 -12.21 -31.50
C ALA A 390 0.85 -13.55 -31.29
N LYS A 391 -0.32 -13.74 -31.92
CA LYS A 391 -1.08 -15.01 -31.88
C LYS A 391 -0.35 -16.18 -32.55
N LYS A 392 0.64 -15.94 -33.42
CA LYS A 392 1.44 -17.00 -34.05
C LYS A 392 2.41 -17.67 -33.07
N GLY A 393 2.66 -17.07 -31.90
CA GLY A 393 3.62 -17.59 -30.92
C GLY A 393 5.07 -17.46 -31.40
N SER A 394 5.95 -18.36 -30.93
CA SER A 394 7.35 -18.40 -31.33
C SER A 394 7.48 -18.82 -32.79
N HIS A 395 8.29 -18.10 -33.55
CA HIS A 395 8.52 -18.38 -34.96
C HIS A 395 9.94 -17.94 -35.36
N PRO A 396 10.67 -18.72 -36.18
CA PRO A 396 12.10 -18.52 -36.41
C PRO A 396 12.44 -17.18 -37.09
N LYS A 397 11.48 -16.56 -37.80
CA LYS A 397 11.64 -15.24 -38.44
C LYS A 397 11.24 -14.05 -37.56
N PHE A 398 10.69 -14.27 -36.36
CA PHE A 398 10.19 -13.20 -35.51
C PHE A 398 11.01 -13.07 -34.24
N ARG A 399 11.22 -11.82 -33.81
CA ARG A 399 11.65 -11.46 -32.47
C ARG A 399 10.76 -10.39 -31.92
N TYR A 400 10.64 -10.33 -30.60
CA TYR A 400 9.79 -9.37 -29.93
C TYR A 400 10.61 -8.60 -28.92
N PHE A 401 10.32 -7.30 -28.86
CA PHE A 401 10.84 -6.39 -27.88
C PHE A 401 9.67 -5.72 -27.15
N ASP A 402 9.73 -5.63 -25.83
CA ASP A 402 8.75 -4.95 -24.99
C ASP A 402 9.45 -3.94 -24.09
N ALA A 403 8.99 -2.69 -24.12
CA ALA A 403 9.42 -1.64 -23.20
C ALA A 403 8.23 -1.16 -22.39
N GLU A 404 8.29 -1.32 -21.08
CA GLU A 404 7.21 -0.94 -20.17
C GLU A 404 7.64 0.09 -19.12
N ASN A 405 6.69 0.92 -18.69
CA ASN A 405 6.88 1.80 -17.55
C ASN A 405 6.80 0.99 -16.24
N ALA A 406 7.95 0.64 -15.69
CA ALA A 406 8.08 -0.11 -14.44
C ALA A 406 7.69 0.70 -13.21
N ALA A 407 7.78 2.04 -13.29
CA ALA A 407 7.44 2.96 -12.20
C ALA A 407 5.98 3.44 -12.24
N LEU A 408 5.17 2.96 -13.19
CA LEU A 408 3.83 3.49 -13.48
C LEU A 408 2.92 3.55 -12.25
N LYS A 409 2.91 2.51 -11.43
CA LYS A 409 2.00 2.41 -10.28
C LYS A 409 2.39 3.40 -9.20
N GLU A 410 3.67 3.47 -8.90
CA GLU A 410 4.22 4.37 -7.90
C GLU A 410 4.14 5.82 -8.37
N LEU A 411 4.38 6.09 -9.66
CA LEU A 411 4.14 7.39 -10.27
C LEU A 411 2.70 7.83 -10.10
N ASN A 412 1.72 6.99 -10.46
CA ASN A 412 0.30 7.30 -10.24
C ASN A 412 -0.02 7.54 -8.76
N THR A 413 0.61 6.79 -7.85
CA THR A 413 0.37 6.93 -6.41
C THR A 413 0.97 8.21 -5.83
N ILE A 414 2.16 8.59 -6.29
CA ILE A 414 2.89 9.75 -5.75
C ILE A 414 2.40 11.05 -6.37
N THR A 415 2.13 11.03 -7.68
CA THR A 415 1.63 12.21 -8.38
C THR A 415 0.14 12.40 -8.14
N ASP A 416 -0.67 11.33 -8.18
CA ASP A 416 -2.13 11.47 -8.28
C ASP A 416 -2.57 12.22 -9.54
N ASP A 417 -1.75 12.17 -10.60
CA ASP A 417 -2.00 12.79 -11.90
C ASP A 417 -1.80 11.77 -13.03
N LYS A 418 -2.92 11.17 -13.47
CA LYS A 418 -2.92 10.16 -14.53
C LYS A 418 -2.52 10.73 -15.88
N GLU A 419 -2.80 12.01 -16.14
CA GLU A 419 -2.48 12.66 -17.41
C GLU A 419 -0.98 12.89 -17.51
N LEU A 420 -0.35 13.37 -16.43
CA LEU A 420 1.10 13.49 -16.35
C LEU A 420 1.76 12.12 -16.54
N VAL A 421 1.31 11.08 -15.84
CA VAL A 421 1.88 9.73 -16.00
C VAL A 421 1.71 9.19 -17.42
N THR A 422 0.60 9.52 -18.08
CA THR A 422 0.35 9.18 -19.49
C THR A 422 1.31 9.94 -20.40
N ALA A 423 1.49 11.24 -20.19
CA ALA A 423 2.40 12.09 -20.93
C ALA A 423 3.87 11.65 -20.79
N LEU A 424 4.30 11.28 -19.58
CA LEU A 424 5.63 10.69 -19.32
C LEU A 424 5.84 9.42 -20.15
N THR A 425 4.87 8.52 -20.10
CA THR A 425 4.91 7.25 -20.84
C THR A 425 4.91 7.51 -22.35
N ASN A 426 4.12 8.47 -22.83
CA ASN A 426 4.07 8.84 -24.24
C ASN A 426 5.33 9.53 -24.74
N TYR A 427 6.00 10.35 -23.92
CA TYR A 427 7.29 10.93 -24.27
C TYR A 427 8.36 9.86 -24.46
N HIS A 428 8.43 8.86 -23.55
CA HIS A 428 9.37 7.75 -23.70
C HIS A 428 9.13 6.96 -25.00
N LYS A 429 7.86 6.66 -25.32
CA LYS A 429 7.51 6.00 -26.59
C LYS A 429 8.00 6.77 -27.81
N LYS A 430 7.86 8.10 -27.83
CA LYS A 430 8.41 8.94 -28.91
C LYS A 430 9.91 8.77 -29.04
N ALA A 431 10.62 8.88 -27.92
CA ALA A 431 12.08 8.73 -27.88
C ALA A 431 12.50 7.34 -28.39
N LEU A 432 11.82 6.29 -27.95
CA LEU A 432 12.11 4.92 -28.36
C LEU A 432 11.80 4.67 -29.84
N LEU A 433 10.63 5.10 -30.33
CA LEU A 433 10.27 4.93 -31.74
C LEU A 433 11.25 5.63 -32.67
N SER A 434 11.75 6.80 -32.29
CA SER A 434 12.81 7.49 -33.03
C SER A 434 14.11 6.68 -33.12
N GLU A 435 14.48 5.95 -32.05
CA GLU A 435 15.66 5.07 -32.08
C GLU A 435 15.41 3.78 -32.88
N ILE A 436 14.17 3.27 -32.86
CA ILE A 436 13.77 2.13 -33.70
C ILE A 436 13.80 2.51 -35.19
N ASP A 437 13.47 3.75 -35.55
CA ASP A 437 13.58 4.21 -36.94
C ASP A 437 15.03 4.16 -37.44
N THR A 438 16.02 4.52 -36.62
CA THR A 438 17.44 4.32 -36.94
C THR A 438 17.80 2.84 -37.15
N LEU A 439 17.20 1.92 -36.38
CA LEU A 439 17.42 0.49 -36.57
C LEU A 439 16.83 -0.03 -37.89
N LYS A 440 15.74 0.54 -38.38
CA LYS A 440 15.18 0.18 -39.70
C LYS A 440 16.16 0.47 -40.83
N GLU A 441 16.93 1.56 -40.72
CA GLU A 441 17.98 1.90 -41.68
C GLU A 441 19.15 0.92 -41.62
N LYS A 442 19.56 0.50 -40.41
CA LYS A 442 20.64 -0.48 -40.20
C LYS A 442 20.27 -1.89 -40.69
N TYR A 443 19.00 -2.26 -40.63
CA TYR A 443 18.50 -3.59 -41.02
C TYR A 443 17.55 -3.52 -42.22
N PRO A 444 18.06 -3.20 -43.43
CA PRO A 444 17.23 -3.13 -44.62
C PRO A 444 16.57 -4.50 -44.90
N GLY A 445 15.25 -4.49 -45.08
CA GLY A 445 14.45 -5.69 -45.31
C GLY A 445 13.81 -6.30 -44.05
N PHE A 446 14.16 -5.83 -42.86
CA PHE A 446 13.43 -6.20 -41.63
C PHE A 446 12.15 -5.37 -41.53
N GLN A 447 11.06 -5.99 -41.07
CA GLN A 447 9.81 -5.28 -40.80
C GLN A 447 9.63 -5.11 -39.29
N PHE A 448 9.35 -3.87 -38.88
CA PHE A 448 9.14 -3.53 -37.47
C PHE A 448 7.67 -3.15 -37.26
N HIS A 449 6.91 -4.05 -36.65
CA HIS A 449 5.49 -3.89 -36.36
C HIS A 449 5.33 -3.41 -34.93
N ALA A 450 4.96 -2.13 -34.76
CA ALA A 450 4.75 -1.56 -33.44
C ALA A 450 3.34 -1.84 -32.90
N TYR A 451 3.26 -2.02 -31.59
CA TYR A 451 2.04 -2.00 -30.78
C TYR A 451 2.22 -1.02 -29.62
N SER A 452 1.19 -0.25 -29.30
CA SER A 452 1.23 0.65 -28.16
C SER A 452 -0.08 0.65 -27.38
N ASP A 453 0.05 0.55 -26.06
CA ASP A 453 -1.01 0.83 -25.09
C ASP A 453 -0.52 1.86 -24.06
N PHE A 454 -1.30 2.11 -23.00
CA PHE A 454 -0.97 3.14 -22.01
C PHE A 454 0.23 2.84 -21.12
N LYS A 455 0.67 1.58 -21.04
CA LYS A 455 1.75 1.14 -20.15
C LYS A 455 3.03 0.84 -20.89
N SER A 456 2.92 0.35 -22.12
CA SER A 456 4.07 -0.19 -22.83
C SER A 456 4.01 0.08 -24.33
N ILE A 457 5.16 -0.16 -24.95
CA ILE A 457 5.32 -0.24 -26.39
C ILE A 457 6.02 -1.55 -26.71
N LYS A 458 5.50 -2.26 -27.70
CA LYS A 458 6.00 -3.56 -28.14
C LYS A 458 6.33 -3.49 -29.62
N ILE A 459 7.42 -4.14 -30.02
CA ILE A 459 7.87 -4.20 -31.40
C ILE A 459 8.03 -5.66 -31.78
N ALA A 460 7.30 -6.12 -32.80
CA ALA A 460 7.55 -7.39 -33.45
C ALA A 460 8.47 -7.14 -34.65
N ILE A 461 9.58 -7.85 -34.71
CA ILE A 461 10.64 -7.67 -35.69
C ILE A 461 10.66 -8.92 -36.56
N GLU A 462 10.31 -8.76 -37.82
CA GLU A 462 10.25 -9.81 -38.81
C GLU A 462 11.46 -9.73 -39.74
N ALA A 463 12.29 -10.77 -39.75
CA ALA A 463 13.41 -10.89 -40.65
C ALA A 463 12.99 -11.58 -41.96
N PRO A 464 13.65 -11.28 -43.10
CA PRO A 464 13.35 -11.93 -44.38
C PRO A 464 13.60 -13.45 -44.34
N LYS A 465 14.58 -13.87 -43.54
CA LYS A 465 14.97 -15.27 -43.29
C LYS A 465 14.86 -15.59 -41.80
N ALA A 466 14.97 -16.87 -41.45
CA ALA A 466 15.08 -17.27 -40.06
C ALA A 466 16.28 -16.58 -39.40
N PHE A 467 16.13 -16.13 -38.16
CA PHE A 467 17.21 -15.57 -37.37
C PHE A 467 18.25 -16.65 -37.09
N ASP A 468 19.46 -16.46 -37.59
CA ASP A 468 20.62 -17.17 -37.05
C ASP A 468 21.08 -16.50 -35.74
N LYS A 469 21.97 -17.20 -35.01
CA LYS A 469 22.45 -16.75 -33.71
C LYS A 469 23.15 -15.39 -33.80
N THR A 470 23.99 -15.18 -34.81
CA THR A 470 24.79 -13.96 -34.98
C THR A 470 23.90 -12.74 -35.23
N VAL A 471 22.95 -12.85 -36.17
CA VAL A 471 22.00 -11.77 -36.47
C VAL A 471 21.12 -11.48 -35.26
N ASN A 472 20.68 -12.51 -34.54
CA ASN A 472 19.87 -12.35 -33.33
C ASN A 472 20.64 -11.64 -32.20
N ASP A 473 21.89 -12.04 -31.94
CA ASP A 473 22.73 -11.43 -30.91
C ASP A 473 23.07 -9.95 -31.24
N GLN A 474 23.35 -9.66 -32.52
CA GLN A 474 23.57 -8.28 -32.95
C GLN A 474 22.31 -7.44 -32.82
N LEU A 475 21.15 -7.94 -33.28
CA LEU A 475 19.87 -7.23 -33.18
C LEU A 475 19.52 -6.93 -31.72
N ARG A 476 19.71 -7.90 -30.82
CA ARG A 476 19.48 -7.72 -29.38
C ARG A 476 20.37 -6.62 -28.80
N THR A 477 21.64 -6.61 -29.17
CA THR A 477 22.61 -5.59 -28.73
C THR A 477 22.17 -4.20 -29.19
N ASP A 478 21.84 -4.07 -30.47
CA ASP A 478 21.39 -2.82 -31.07
C ASP A 478 20.09 -2.28 -30.45
N ILE A 479 19.13 -3.17 -30.17
CA ILE A 479 17.88 -2.82 -29.46
C ILE A 479 18.18 -2.34 -28.04
N ASN A 480 19.09 -2.99 -27.33
CA ASN A 480 19.47 -2.58 -25.98
C ASN A 480 20.11 -1.19 -25.98
N GLU A 481 20.96 -0.88 -26.96
CA GLU A 481 21.54 0.44 -27.12
C GLU A 481 20.49 1.51 -27.47
N ALA A 482 19.60 1.22 -28.44
CA ALA A 482 18.48 2.08 -28.79
C ALA A 482 17.60 2.39 -27.57
N PHE A 483 17.29 1.37 -26.76
CA PHE A 483 16.52 1.53 -25.54
C PHE A 483 17.25 2.38 -24.49
N ARG A 484 18.57 2.17 -24.28
CA ARG A 484 19.37 2.99 -23.35
C ARG A 484 19.41 4.46 -23.78
N ARG A 485 19.58 4.75 -25.07
CA ARG A 485 19.54 6.12 -25.61
C ARG A 485 18.15 6.75 -25.41
N ALA A 486 17.07 5.99 -25.61
CA ALA A 486 15.72 6.45 -25.32
C ALA A 486 15.51 6.77 -23.82
N ASN A 487 16.02 5.93 -22.91
CA ASN A 487 15.96 6.20 -21.46
C ASN A 487 16.79 7.42 -21.05
N ALA A 488 17.96 7.64 -21.65
CA ALA A 488 18.77 8.84 -21.42
C ALA A 488 18.01 10.10 -21.86
N ARG A 489 17.48 10.12 -23.09
CA ARG A 489 16.64 11.22 -23.59
C ARG A 489 15.40 11.46 -22.74
N PHE A 490 14.79 10.39 -22.20
CA PHE A 490 13.71 10.46 -21.22
C PHE A 490 14.17 11.20 -19.96
N SER A 491 15.25 10.74 -19.34
CA SER A 491 15.82 11.32 -18.12
C SER A 491 16.16 12.80 -18.28
N ASP A 492 16.81 13.17 -19.38
CA ASP A 492 17.19 14.56 -19.66
C ASP A 492 15.97 15.47 -19.80
N LYS A 493 14.91 14.99 -20.47
CA LYS A 493 13.64 15.72 -20.56
C LYS A 493 12.99 15.88 -19.18
N MET A 494 13.04 14.86 -18.33
CA MET A 494 12.45 14.94 -16.99
C MET A 494 13.17 15.95 -16.11
N LYS A 495 14.51 15.97 -16.17
CA LYS A 495 15.33 17.00 -15.50
C LYS A 495 14.99 18.39 -16.02
N ALA A 496 14.94 18.57 -17.35
CA ALA A 496 14.60 19.86 -17.96
C ALA A 496 13.17 20.35 -17.61
N SER A 497 12.21 19.44 -17.51
CA SER A 497 10.82 19.73 -17.11
C SER A 497 10.63 19.83 -15.59
N LYS A 498 11.68 19.59 -14.79
CA LYS A 498 11.65 19.47 -13.32
C LYS A 498 10.60 18.47 -12.82
N VAL A 499 10.53 17.31 -13.48
CA VAL A 499 9.77 16.15 -13.03
C VAL A 499 10.69 15.29 -12.17
N GLU A 500 10.74 15.59 -10.89
CA GLU A 500 11.55 14.87 -9.91
C GLU A 500 10.65 14.15 -8.91
N VAL A 501 10.79 12.82 -8.85
CA VAL A 501 10.07 11.98 -7.90
C VAL A 501 11.09 11.21 -7.09
N GLU A 502 11.65 11.88 -6.07
CA GLU A 502 12.79 11.43 -5.25
C GLU A 502 12.67 9.96 -4.78
N LYS A 503 11.45 9.51 -4.47
CA LYS A 503 11.17 8.14 -3.99
C LYS A 503 11.34 7.03 -5.05
N LEU A 504 11.45 7.37 -6.33
CA LEU A 504 11.49 6.39 -7.43
C LEU A 504 12.90 6.17 -7.99
N GLY A 505 13.91 6.84 -7.42
CA GLY A 505 15.25 6.80 -7.96
C GLY A 505 15.38 7.48 -9.33
N PRO A 506 16.51 7.26 -10.03
CA PRO A 506 16.83 7.93 -11.29
C PRO A 506 15.81 7.64 -12.39
N GLN A 507 15.45 8.67 -13.18
CA GLN A 507 14.39 8.60 -14.19
C GLN A 507 14.70 7.64 -15.36
N ASP A 508 15.97 7.43 -15.67
CA ASP A 508 16.44 6.45 -16.67
C ASP A 508 16.20 5.00 -16.25
N THR A 509 15.82 4.76 -14.98
CA THR A 509 15.43 3.45 -14.47
C THR A 509 13.93 3.16 -14.51
N TRP A 510 13.10 4.17 -14.82
CA TRP A 510 11.64 4.04 -14.75
C TRP A 510 11.06 3.12 -15.83
N PHE A 511 11.78 2.93 -16.94
CA PHE A 511 11.42 2.01 -18.01
C PHE A 511 12.32 0.79 -18.01
N ARG A 512 11.72 -0.36 -18.32
CA ARG A 512 12.39 -1.65 -18.40
C ARG A 512 12.08 -2.34 -19.72
N GLY A 513 13.09 -3.00 -20.28
CA GLY A 513 13.00 -3.65 -21.58
C GLY A 513 13.15 -5.16 -21.48
N GLY A 514 12.47 -5.89 -22.37
CA GLY A 514 12.59 -7.32 -22.52
C GLY A 514 12.61 -7.75 -23.98
N PHE A 515 13.37 -8.80 -24.29
CA PHE A 515 13.54 -9.37 -25.62
C PHE A 515 13.23 -10.88 -25.58
N GLY A 516 12.58 -11.41 -26.61
CA GLY A 516 12.18 -12.81 -26.68
C GLY A 516 11.73 -13.27 -28.07
N GLU A 517 11.44 -14.55 -28.22
CA GLU A 517 10.99 -15.15 -29.49
C GLU A 517 9.49 -14.99 -29.72
N ASN A 518 8.74 -14.73 -28.66
CA ASN A 518 7.34 -14.32 -28.71
C ASN A 518 7.07 -13.12 -27.78
N VAL A 519 5.88 -12.54 -27.90
CA VAL A 519 5.48 -11.34 -27.13
C VAL A 519 5.46 -11.59 -25.61
N ASP A 520 5.16 -12.80 -25.17
CA ASP A 520 5.01 -13.14 -23.76
C ASP A 520 6.36 -13.36 -23.09
N GLU A 521 7.30 -14.00 -23.79
CA GLU A 521 8.70 -14.07 -23.39
C GLU A 521 9.33 -12.69 -23.21
N ALA A 522 9.17 -11.81 -24.21
CA ALA A 522 9.65 -10.44 -24.13
C ALA A 522 9.01 -9.68 -22.96
N SER A 523 7.69 -9.86 -22.75
CA SER A 523 6.98 -9.24 -21.62
C SER A 523 7.45 -9.76 -20.26
N LEU A 524 7.72 -11.06 -20.13
CA LEU A 524 8.24 -11.67 -18.90
C LEU A 524 9.65 -11.19 -18.59
N ALA A 525 10.51 -11.11 -19.61
CA ALA A 525 11.85 -10.56 -19.47
C ALA A 525 11.81 -9.09 -19.02
N ALA A 526 10.92 -8.27 -19.59
CA ALA A 526 10.75 -6.86 -19.20
C ALA A 526 10.30 -6.73 -17.73
N ARG A 527 9.37 -7.60 -17.28
CA ARG A 527 8.95 -7.65 -15.87
C ARG A 527 10.06 -8.10 -14.94
N LYS A 528 10.87 -9.08 -15.35
CA LYS A 528 12.03 -9.55 -14.56
C LYS A 528 13.08 -8.46 -14.41
N ALA A 529 13.25 -7.60 -15.41
CA ALA A 529 14.14 -6.45 -15.33
C ALA A 529 13.76 -5.43 -14.24
N ARG A 530 12.54 -5.49 -13.68
CA ARG A 530 12.18 -4.71 -12.48
C ARG A 530 12.88 -5.20 -11.21
N GLN A 531 13.23 -6.48 -11.15
CA GLN A 531 13.82 -7.15 -9.99
C GLN A 531 15.34 -7.00 -9.98
N PHE A 532 15.96 -6.79 -11.14
CA PHE A 532 17.40 -6.56 -11.29
C PHE A 532 17.70 -5.07 -11.15
N LYS A 533 18.06 -4.65 -9.93
CA LYS A 533 18.41 -3.26 -9.62
C LYS A 533 19.69 -2.80 -10.30
N ASP A 534 20.59 -3.75 -10.53
CA ASP A 534 21.91 -3.60 -11.15
C ASP A 534 21.84 -3.33 -12.66
N GLN A 535 20.74 -3.69 -13.32
CA GLN A 535 20.69 -3.70 -14.78
C GLN A 535 19.65 -2.73 -15.34
N VAL A 536 20.16 -1.60 -15.85
CA VAL A 536 19.40 -0.72 -16.75
C VAL A 536 19.61 -1.20 -18.19
N GLY A 537 18.52 -1.61 -18.83
CA GLY A 537 18.55 -2.07 -20.22
C GLY A 537 17.45 -3.07 -20.56
N VAL A 538 17.71 -3.82 -21.62
CA VAL A 538 16.86 -4.87 -22.17
C VAL A 538 17.39 -6.22 -21.71
N LEU A 539 16.54 -7.00 -21.04
CA LEU A 539 16.84 -8.39 -20.71
C LEU A 539 16.37 -9.32 -21.82
N ASP A 540 17.14 -10.36 -22.08
CA ASP A 540 16.71 -11.43 -22.96
C ASP A 540 16.18 -12.61 -22.17
N TYR A 541 14.95 -13.01 -22.50
CA TYR A 541 14.27 -14.16 -21.94
C TYR A 541 15.15 -15.41 -21.99
N ASN A 542 15.87 -15.64 -23.09
CA ASN A 542 16.65 -16.85 -23.31
C ASN A 542 17.98 -16.91 -22.54
N THR A 543 18.33 -15.87 -21.78
CA THR A 543 19.51 -15.91 -20.93
C THR A 543 19.32 -16.88 -19.77
N ARG A 544 20.40 -17.57 -19.37
CA ARG A 544 20.38 -18.50 -18.21
C ARG A 544 19.86 -17.83 -16.94
N ARG A 545 20.18 -16.53 -16.73
CA ARG A 545 19.70 -15.74 -15.59
C ARG A 545 18.17 -15.66 -15.59
N VAL A 546 17.55 -15.20 -16.68
CA VAL A 546 16.10 -15.02 -16.75
C VAL A 546 15.35 -16.36 -16.76
N LYS A 547 15.75 -17.30 -17.62
CA LYS A 547 15.12 -18.63 -17.67
C LYS A 547 15.26 -19.40 -16.36
N GLY A 548 16.47 -19.47 -15.79
CA GLY A 548 16.72 -20.21 -14.56
C GLY A 548 15.94 -19.67 -13.36
N GLU A 549 15.78 -18.34 -13.25
CA GLU A 549 14.94 -17.74 -12.22
C GLU A 549 13.45 -18.01 -12.45
N LEU A 550 12.98 -17.97 -13.69
CA LEU A 550 11.58 -18.28 -14.03
C LEU A 550 11.25 -19.75 -13.79
N GLU A 551 12.14 -20.68 -14.16
CA GLU A 551 12.02 -22.12 -13.89
C GLU A 551 11.96 -22.39 -12.38
N SER A 552 12.89 -21.78 -11.63
CA SER A 552 12.91 -21.90 -10.16
C SER A 552 11.61 -21.35 -9.56
N LYS A 553 11.14 -20.20 -10.05
CA LYS A 553 9.87 -19.61 -9.60
C LYS A 553 8.67 -20.48 -9.92
N LEU A 554 8.64 -21.07 -11.11
CA LEU A 554 7.57 -21.99 -11.54
C LEU A 554 7.50 -23.22 -10.63
N ALA A 555 8.65 -23.80 -10.26
CA ALA A 555 8.72 -24.90 -9.30
C ALA A 555 8.17 -24.48 -7.93
N LEU A 556 8.58 -23.33 -7.40
CA LEU A 556 8.09 -22.80 -6.12
C LEU A 556 6.58 -22.52 -6.13
N ILE A 557 6.03 -22.04 -7.24
CA ILE A 557 4.58 -21.83 -7.40
C ILE A 557 3.84 -23.16 -7.33
N ASP A 558 4.36 -24.20 -7.99
CA ASP A 558 3.75 -25.53 -7.97
C ASP A 558 3.81 -26.18 -6.59
N GLU A 559 4.92 -26.04 -5.88
CA GLU A 559 5.06 -26.47 -4.48
C GLU A 559 4.09 -25.73 -3.56
N ALA A 560 3.97 -24.41 -3.71
CA ALA A 560 3.00 -23.61 -2.96
C ALA A 560 1.56 -24.10 -3.24
N ARG A 561 1.20 -24.37 -4.50
CA ARG A 561 -0.09 -24.93 -4.88
C ARG A 561 -0.38 -26.27 -4.21
N ILE A 562 0.59 -27.19 -4.22
CA ILE A 562 0.47 -28.50 -3.57
C ILE A 562 0.26 -28.31 -2.06
N SER A 563 1.05 -27.44 -1.42
CA SER A 563 0.91 -27.10 0.00
C SER A 563 -0.48 -26.55 0.34
N LEU A 564 -1.02 -25.62 -0.47
CA LEU A 564 -2.39 -25.12 -0.32
C LEU A 564 -3.42 -26.26 -0.37
N SER A 565 -3.22 -27.24 -1.26
CA SER A 565 -4.13 -28.38 -1.42
C SER A 565 -4.09 -29.38 -0.25
N HIS A 566 -3.00 -29.42 0.52
CA HIS A 566 -2.88 -30.24 1.73
C HIS A 566 -3.56 -29.60 2.95
N SER A 567 -3.69 -28.27 2.99
CA SER A 567 -4.48 -27.59 4.03
C SER A 567 -5.98 -27.82 3.79
N LYS A 568 -6.67 -28.50 4.70
CA LYS A 568 -8.13 -28.72 4.63
C LYS A 568 -8.91 -27.40 4.47
N LYS A 569 -8.48 -26.33 5.16
CA LYS A 569 -9.13 -25.02 5.08
C LYS A 569 -8.89 -24.35 3.73
N LEU A 570 -7.66 -24.33 3.22
CA LEU A 570 -7.34 -23.67 1.95
C LEU A 570 -7.81 -24.49 0.74
N ARG A 571 -7.72 -25.81 0.79
CA ARG A 571 -8.26 -26.72 -0.24
C ARG A 571 -9.73 -26.48 -0.53
N SER A 572 -10.53 -26.16 0.48
CA SER A 572 -11.95 -25.84 0.28
C SER A 572 -12.19 -24.54 -0.51
N LEU A 573 -11.15 -23.75 -0.76
CA LEU A 573 -11.16 -22.56 -1.62
C LEU A 573 -10.66 -22.86 -3.04
N MET A 574 -10.42 -24.14 -3.33
CA MET A 574 -9.89 -24.62 -4.59
C MET A 574 -10.91 -25.51 -5.30
N THR A 575 -10.80 -25.60 -6.61
CA THR A 575 -11.52 -26.56 -7.45
C THR A 575 -10.52 -27.57 -7.99
N LYS A 576 -10.92 -28.83 -8.07
CA LYS A 576 -10.14 -29.88 -8.72
C LYS A 576 -10.43 -29.83 -10.23
N GLU A 577 -9.41 -29.59 -11.03
CA GLU A 577 -9.49 -29.60 -12.49
C GLU A 577 -9.56 -31.04 -13.03
N ALA A 578 -9.91 -31.20 -14.32
CA ALA A 578 -10.08 -32.51 -14.94
C ALA A 578 -8.82 -33.40 -14.90
N ASN A 579 -7.63 -32.80 -14.89
CA ASN A 579 -6.35 -33.49 -14.75
C ASN A 579 -5.96 -33.80 -13.29
N GLY A 580 -6.87 -33.56 -12.35
CA GLY A 580 -6.71 -33.84 -10.93
C GLY A 580 -6.00 -32.75 -10.12
N GLN A 581 -5.53 -31.68 -10.75
CA GLN A 581 -4.83 -30.59 -10.05
C GLN A 581 -5.81 -29.69 -9.30
N TRP A 582 -5.46 -29.28 -8.07
CA TRP A 582 -6.22 -28.30 -7.31
C TRP A 582 -5.77 -26.89 -7.64
N ILE A 583 -6.72 -26.01 -7.95
CA ILE A 583 -6.50 -24.59 -8.29
C ILE A 583 -7.43 -23.72 -7.47
N PRO A 584 -6.96 -22.62 -6.84
CA PRO A 584 -7.85 -21.69 -6.16
C PRO A 584 -8.97 -21.19 -7.08
N ARG A 585 -10.16 -21.02 -6.50
CA ARG A 585 -11.32 -20.51 -7.21
C ARG A 585 -11.16 -19.02 -7.55
N GLU A 586 -11.89 -18.56 -8.56
CA GLU A 586 -11.91 -17.15 -8.97
C GLU A 586 -12.24 -16.22 -7.78
N ASP A 587 -13.18 -16.63 -6.92
CA ASP A 587 -13.64 -15.85 -5.78
C ASP A 587 -12.55 -15.70 -4.68
N ALA A 588 -11.66 -16.70 -4.54
CA ALA A 588 -10.50 -16.61 -3.67
C ALA A 588 -9.42 -15.67 -4.26
N PHE A 589 -9.16 -15.74 -5.57
CA PHE A 589 -8.27 -14.79 -6.25
C PHE A 589 -8.81 -13.36 -6.19
N GLU A 590 -10.13 -13.18 -6.24
CA GLU A 590 -10.76 -11.86 -6.06
C GLU A 590 -10.47 -11.29 -4.66
N LEU A 591 -10.53 -12.11 -3.60
CA LEU A 591 -10.14 -11.69 -2.25
C LEU A 591 -8.67 -11.29 -2.17
N VAL A 592 -7.76 -12.10 -2.73
CA VAL A 592 -6.32 -11.79 -2.75
C VAL A 592 -6.05 -10.47 -3.48
N ARG A 593 -6.72 -10.24 -4.61
CA ARG A 593 -6.53 -8.99 -5.37
C ARG A 593 -6.96 -7.75 -4.56
N LYS A 594 -8.00 -7.87 -3.74
CA LYS A 594 -8.53 -6.76 -2.93
C LYS A 594 -7.80 -6.55 -1.59
N ASN A 595 -7.09 -7.57 -1.08
CA ASN A 595 -6.46 -7.53 0.23
C ASN A 595 -4.95 -7.71 0.11
N LYS A 596 -4.19 -6.63 0.35
CA LYS A 596 -2.73 -6.62 0.12
C LYS A 596 -1.90 -7.08 1.31
N SER A 597 -2.51 -7.29 2.48
CA SER A 597 -1.82 -7.81 3.66
C SER A 597 -2.41 -9.15 4.10
N PRO A 598 -1.59 -10.07 4.67
CA PRO A 598 -2.09 -11.33 5.21
C PRO A 598 -3.21 -11.15 6.24
N GLN A 599 -3.12 -10.12 7.09
CA GLN A 599 -4.13 -9.79 8.09
C GLN A 599 -5.49 -9.46 7.46
N SER A 600 -5.48 -8.54 6.49
CA SER A 600 -6.71 -8.12 5.80
C SER A 600 -7.33 -9.27 5.01
N LEU A 601 -6.48 -10.10 4.37
CA LEU A 601 -6.93 -11.26 3.61
C LEU A 601 -7.52 -12.34 4.52
N ALA A 602 -6.88 -12.67 5.64
CA ALA A 602 -7.39 -13.64 6.62
C ALA A 602 -8.78 -13.23 7.14
N GLN A 603 -8.95 -11.93 7.47
CA GLN A 603 -10.25 -11.39 7.89
C GLN A 603 -11.29 -11.51 6.76
N ALA A 604 -10.96 -11.07 5.55
CA ALA A 604 -11.87 -11.12 4.42
C ALA A 604 -12.28 -12.56 4.03
N MET A 605 -11.36 -13.51 4.13
CA MET A 605 -11.66 -14.94 3.94
C MET A 605 -12.56 -15.48 5.06
N THR A 606 -12.31 -15.05 6.30
CA THR A 606 -13.13 -15.44 7.45
C THR A 606 -14.56 -14.94 7.31
N ASP A 607 -14.72 -13.67 6.95
CA ASP A 607 -16.02 -13.04 6.73
C ASP A 607 -16.76 -13.68 5.56
N LYS A 608 -16.05 -13.98 4.45
CA LYS A 608 -16.66 -14.56 3.26
C LYS A 608 -17.09 -16.02 3.44
N TYR A 609 -16.25 -16.85 4.07
CA TYR A 609 -16.46 -18.29 4.13
C TYR A 609 -16.96 -18.79 5.49
N GLY A 610 -17.23 -17.89 6.44
CA GLY A 610 -17.82 -18.21 7.75
C GLY A 610 -16.94 -19.09 8.64
N LYS A 611 -15.62 -19.11 8.41
CA LYS A 611 -14.67 -19.92 9.19
C LYS A 611 -13.34 -19.19 9.39
N PRO A 612 -12.69 -19.34 10.56
CA PRO A 612 -11.47 -18.58 10.86
C PRO A 612 -10.30 -19.05 10.00
N PHE A 613 -9.63 -18.11 9.34
CA PHE A 613 -8.35 -18.30 8.66
C PHE A 613 -7.23 -17.59 9.43
N SER A 614 -6.05 -18.21 9.49
CA SER A 614 -4.88 -17.58 10.11
C SER A 614 -4.16 -16.62 9.15
N GLU A 615 -3.31 -15.75 9.68
CA GLU A 615 -2.47 -14.88 8.85
C GLU A 615 -1.47 -15.67 8.00
N GLU A 616 -1.00 -16.82 8.48
CA GLU A 616 -0.10 -17.72 7.77
C GLU A 616 -0.81 -18.38 6.57
N GLU A 617 -2.05 -18.85 6.76
CA GLU A 617 -2.87 -19.41 5.68
C GLU A 617 -3.15 -18.37 4.59
N ALA A 618 -3.51 -17.15 5.01
CA ALA A 618 -3.71 -16.04 4.09
C ALA A 618 -2.41 -15.64 3.37
N ARG A 619 -1.26 -15.63 4.07
CA ARG A 619 0.05 -15.35 3.48
C ARG A 619 0.43 -16.40 2.44
N ALA A 620 0.17 -17.68 2.70
CA ALA A 620 0.43 -18.75 1.74
C ALA A 620 -0.37 -18.54 0.44
N LEU A 621 -1.67 -18.22 0.56
CA LEU A 621 -2.51 -17.93 -0.60
C LEU A 621 -2.07 -16.65 -1.34
N LEU A 622 -1.69 -15.61 -0.60
CA LEU A 622 -1.17 -14.35 -1.15
C LEU A 622 0.12 -14.59 -1.97
N ASN A 623 1.08 -15.30 -1.39
CA ASN A 623 2.37 -15.60 -2.01
C ASN A 623 2.18 -16.45 -3.28
N TYR A 624 1.30 -17.46 -3.22
CA TYR A 624 0.95 -18.26 -4.38
C TYR A 624 0.37 -17.38 -5.50
N ALA A 625 -0.63 -16.55 -5.18
CA ALA A 625 -1.26 -15.69 -6.16
C ALA A 625 -0.30 -14.66 -6.77
N TYR A 626 0.62 -14.09 -6.00
CA TYR A 626 1.67 -13.20 -6.51
C TYR A 626 2.65 -13.93 -7.42
N GLY A 627 3.02 -15.17 -7.07
CA GLY A 627 3.81 -16.01 -7.95
C GLY A 627 3.11 -16.28 -9.28
N VAL A 628 1.82 -16.65 -9.25
CA VAL A 628 1.02 -16.85 -10.48
C VAL A 628 0.95 -15.56 -11.31
N ASP A 629 0.75 -14.40 -10.67
CA ASP A 629 0.62 -13.11 -11.36
C ASP A 629 1.87 -12.73 -12.16
N GLU A 630 3.06 -13.14 -11.71
CA GLU A 630 4.32 -12.95 -12.45
C GLU A 630 4.26 -13.55 -13.87
N PHE A 631 3.52 -14.64 -14.07
CA PHE A 631 3.35 -15.33 -15.35
C PHE A 631 2.13 -14.87 -16.16
N SER A 632 1.37 -13.89 -15.67
CA SER A 632 0.16 -13.43 -16.38
C SER A 632 0.53 -12.77 -17.70
N PRO A 633 0.01 -13.22 -18.85
CA PRO A 633 0.30 -12.61 -20.15
C PRO A 633 -0.11 -11.15 -20.19
N THR A 634 0.56 -10.35 -21.03
CA THR A 634 0.10 -8.97 -21.27
C THR A 634 -1.21 -9.00 -22.06
N ILE A 635 -2.22 -8.25 -21.61
CA ILE A 635 -3.48 -8.09 -22.34
C ILE A 635 -3.20 -7.21 -23.55
N LEU A 636 -3.51 -7.69 -24.75
CA LEU A 636 -3.33 -6.94 -25.99
C LEU A 636 -4.68 -6.45 -26.49
N VAL A 637 -4.81 -5.13 -26.65
CA VAL A 637 -6.08 -4.50 -27.06
C VAL A 637 -5.83 -3.69 -28.34
N ALA A 638 -6.63 -3.93 -29.38
CA ALA A 638 -6.46 -3.23 -30.66
C ALA A 638 -6.83 -1.75 -30.55
N LYS A 639 -8.03 -1.50 -30.02
CA LYS A 639 -8.60 -0.17 -29.83
C LYS A 639 -8.84 0.09 -28.36
N ARG A 640 -8.35 1.22 -27.87
CA ARG A 640 -8.81 1.78 -26.61
C ARG A 640 -9.82 2.86 -26.92
N GLU A 641 -11.07 2.63 -26.57
CA GLU A 641 -12.04 3.71 -26.54
C GLU A 641 -11.89 4.41 -25.18
N LEU A 642 -12.06 5.72 -25.14
CA LEU A 642 -12.19 6.42 -23.87
C LEU A 642 -13.69 6.50 -23.61
N PRO A 643 -14.26 5.60 -22.78
CA PRO A 643 -15.68 5.67 -22.47
C PRO A 643 -15.97 7.06 -21.88
N SER A 644 -16.88 7.79 -22.53
CA SER A 644 -17.38 9.09 -22.08
C SER A 644 -18.90 9.09 -22.06
N LEU A 645 -19.48 9.76 -21.08
CA LEU A 645 -20.93 9.92 -20.93
C LEU A 645 -21.48 11.16 -21.65
N ASP A 646 -20.61 11.91 -22.35
CA ASP A 646 -20.74 13.27 -22.89
C ASP A 646 -22.11 13.71 -23.47
N SER A 647 -23.15 13.70 -22.63
CA SER A 647 -24.55 13.92 -23.03
C SER A 647 -25.28 14.83 -22.05
N PRO A 648 -26.06 15.82 -22.52
CA PRO A 648 -26.88 16.66 -21.65
C PRO A 648 -27.92 15.86 -20.87
N GLU A 649 -28.35 14.71 -21.39
CA GLU A 649 -29.34 13.83 -20.75
C GLU A 649 -28.74 12.87 -19.71
N GLY A 650 -27.42 12.98 -19.50
CA GLY A 650 -26.66 12.08 -18.64
C GLY A 650 -26.42 10.73 -19.30
N GLY A 651 -26.31 9.68 -18.50
CA GLY A 651 -25.99 8.37 -19.03
C GLY A 651 -25.94 7.27 -17.99
N LEU A 652 -25.42 6.12 -18.40
CA LEU A 652 -25.15 5.00 -17.50
C LEU A 652 -23.74 4.47 -17.68
N SER A 653 -23.16 4.01 -16.59
CA SER A 653 -21.88 3.32 -16.53
C SER A 653 -22.07 1.93 -15.94
N ALA A 654 -21.30 0.97 -16.44
CA ALA A 654 -21.31 -0.42 -16.07
C ALA A 654 -19.88 -0.96 -15.92
N ASP A 655 -19.55 -1.54 -14.78
CA ASP A 655 -18.25 -2.18 -14.49
C ASP A 655 -18.41 -3.69 -14.31
N PHE A 656 -17.70 -4.48 -15.13
CA PHE A 656 -17.77 -5.94 -15.10
C PHE A 656 -16.88 -6.56 -14.02
N LEU A 657 -17.51 -7.26 -13.09
CA LEU A 657 -16.80 -7.91 -11.99
C LEU A 657 -15.96 -9.11 -12.44
N GLY A 658 -14.78 -9.24 -11.85
CA GLY A 658 -14.04 -10.51 -11.80
C GLY A 658 -13.02 -10.73 -12.92
N MET A 659 -12.87 -9.83 -13.89
CA MET A 659 -11.96 -10.04 -15.04
C MET A 659 -10.53 -10.39 -14.62
N GLY A 660 -9.94 -9.58 -13.72
CA GLY A 660 -8.58 -9.87 -13.26
C GLY A 660 -8.45 -11.11 -12.38
N ALA A 661 -9.52 -11.54 -11.70
CA ALA A 661 -9.49 -12.81 -10.95
C ALA A 661 -9.62 -14.02 -11.89
N ALA A 662 -10.42 -13.91 -12.94
CA ALA A 662 -10.55 -14.91 -13.99
C ALA A 662 -9.22 -15.09 -14.76
N ASN A 663 -8.54 -14.00 -15.12
CA ASN A 663 -7.21 -14.05 -15.74
C ASN A 663 -6.17 -14.73 -14.84
N LEU A 664 -6.18 -14.39 -13.55
CA LEU A 664 -5.25 -15.00 -12.59
C LEU A 664 -5.53 -16.50 -12.40
N GLN A 665 -6.81 -16.90 -12.36
CA GLN A 665 -7.20 -18.31 -12.31
C GLN A 665 -6.80 -19.05 -13.59
N ALA A 666 -7.01 -18.46 -14.76
CA ALA A 666 -6.62 -19.06 -16.04
C ALA A 666 -5.09 -19.27 -16.12
N THR A 667 -4.32 -18.30 -15.64
CA THR A 667 -2.85 -18.41 -15.50
C THR A 667 -2.50 -19.53 -14.53
N ALA A 668 -3.11 -19.58 -13.34
CA ALA A 668 -2.88 -20.66 -12.37
C ALA A 668 -3.14 -22.05 -12.95
N LYS A 669 -4.22 -22.22 -13.72
CA LYS A 669 -4.52 -23.46 -14.46
C LYS A 669 -3.44 -23.77 -15.48
N ALA A 670 -3.01 -22.78 -16.25
CA ALA A 670 -1.95 -22.96 -17.24
C ALA A 670 -0.63 -23.44 -16.60
N LEU A 671 -0.19 -22.81 -15.51
CA LEU A 671 1.02 -23.20 -14.79
C LEU A 671 0.93 -24.63 -14.22
N ALA A 672 -0.22 -25.00 -13.64
CA ALA A 672 -0.42 -26.35 -13.15
C ALA A 672 -0.44 -27.40 -14.28
N ASN A 673 -0.91 -27.02 -15.47
CA ASN A 673 -1.00 -27.90 -16.63
C ASN A 673 0.32 -27.98 -17.41
N SER A 674 1.26 -27.07 -17.20
CA SER A 674 2.54 -27.07 -17.90
C SER A 674 3.51 -28.15 -17.41
N LYS A 675 3.22 -28.81 -16.28
CA LYS A 675 4.10 -29.81 -15.66
C LYS A 675 5.50 -29.26 -15.36
N ARG A 676 5.56 -27.99 -14.93
CA ARG A 676 6.81 -27.25 -14.65
C ARG A 676 7.70 -26.99 -15.87
N ASP A 677 7.20 -27.24 -17.08
CA ASP A 677 7.86 -26.79 -18.30
C ASP A 677 7.55 -25.29 -18.50
N LEU A 678 8.61 -24.49 -18.60
CA LEU A 678 8.51 -23.03 -18.66
C LEU A 678 7.88 -22.57 -19.97
N ASP A 679 8.29 -23.11 -21.11
CA ASP A 679 7.77 -22.69 -22.42
C ASP A 679 6.29 -23.08 -22.58
N GLN A 680 5.90 -24.25 -22.07
CA GLN A 680 4.49 -24.64 -21.95
C GLN A 680 3.72 -23.73 -21.00
N ALA A 681 4.30 -23.32 -19.87
CA ALA A 681 3.66 -22.39 -18.94
C ALA A 681 3.34 -21.05 -19.62
N VAL A 682 4.30 -20.48 -20.34
CA VAL A 682 4.11 -19.23 -21.09
C VAL A 682 3.02 -19.40 -22.16
N ARG A 683 3.13 -20.45 -22.99
CA ARG A 683 2.17 -20.74 -24.07
C ARG A 683 0.74 -20.96 -23.55
N LEU A 684 0.58 -21.82 -22.55
CA LEU A 684 -0.74 -22.13 -21.99
C LEU A 684 -1.35 -20.94 -21.26
N SER A 685 -0.53 -20.08 -20.63
CA SER A 685 -1.01 -18.86 -19.98
C SER A 685 -1.64 -17.91 -20.99
N ARG A 686 -1.01 -17.73 -22.16
CA ARG A 686 -1.58 -16.95 -23.27
C ARG A 686 -2.91 -17.52 -23.76
N VAL A 687 -3.02 -18.84 -23.94
CA VAL A 687 -4.29 -19.49 -24.30
C VAL A 687 -5.37 -19.23 -23.23
N GLY A 688 -4.99 -19.32 -21.95
CA GLY A 688 -5.86 -19.00 -20.82
C GLY A 688 -6.40 -17.57 -20.86
N GLU A 689 -5.52 -16.58 -21.03
CA GLU A 689 -5.90 -15.18 -21.18
C GLU A 689 -6.84 -14.96 -22.37
N GLN A 690 -6.54 -15.53 -23.54
CA GLN A 690 -7.40 -15.41 -24.73
C GLN A 690 -8.81 -15.97 -24.48
N ASN A 691 -8.94 -17.06 -23.74
CA ASN A 691 -10.23 -17.65 -23.40
C ASN A 691 -11.02 -16.78 -22.41
N VAL A 692 -10.34 -16.15 -21.44
CA VAL A 692 -10.97 -15.17 -20.54
C VAL A 692 -11.43 -13.95 -21.34
N THR A 693 -10.58 -13.41 -22.22
CA THR A 693 -10.92 -12.28 -23.10
C THR A 693 -12.13 -12.59 -23.97
N LYS A 694 -12.20 -13.77 -24.63
CA LYS A 694 -13.40 -14.21 -25.38
C LYS A 694 -14.65 -14.24 -24.50
N THR A 695 -14.52 -14.76 -23.28
CA THR A 695 -15.65 -14.82 -22.33
C THR A 695 -16.14 -13.41 -21.98
N PHE A 696 -15.24 -12.49 -21.65
CA PHE A 696 -15.62 -11.11 -21.31
C PHE A 696 -16.14 -10.32 -22.52
N THR A 697 -15.62 -10.57 -23.73
CA THR A 697 -16.20 -10.01 -24.96
C THR A 697 -17.65 -10.45 -25.13
N LYS A 698 -17.95 -11.76 -24.98
CA LYS A 698 -19.33 -12.25 -25.03
C LYS A 698 -20.23 -11.58 -23.98
N ARG A 699 -19.72 -11.37 -22.76
CA ARG A 699 -20.46 -10.68 -21.69
C ARG A 699 -20.75 -9.22 -22.04
N LYS A 700 -19.78 -8.52 -22.62
CA LYS A 700 -19.94 -7.14 -23.11
C LYS A 700 -20.97 -7.07 -24.23
N GLU A 701 -20.88 -7.94 -25.23
CA GLU A 701 -21.86 -8.01 -26.33
C GLU A 701 -23.29 -8.28 -25.81
N ALA A 702 -23.44 -9.18 -24.83
CA ALA A 702 -24.72 -9.43 -24.19
C ALA A 702 -25.24 -8.18 -23.47
N PHE A 703 -24.39 -7.47 -22.74
CA PHE A 703 -24.77 -6.21 -22.08
C PHE A 703 -25.15 -5.11 -23.08
N GLN A 704 -24.37 -4.93 -24.15
CA GLN A 704 -24.66 -3.94 -25.21
C GLN A 704 -26.05 -4.21 -25.82
N LYS A 705 -26.39 -5.48 -26.08
CA LYS A 705 -27.73 -5.87 -26.56
C LYS A 705 -28.84 -5.58 -25.55
N LEU A 706 -28.59 -5.75 -24.25
CA LEU A 706 -29.60 -5.51 -23.21
C LEU A 706 -29.78 -4.02 -22.89
N ALA A 707 -28.70 -3.25 -22.92
CA ALA A 707 -28.70 -1.82 -22.62
C ALA A 707 -29.19 -0.98 -23.82
N GLU A 708 -29.17 -1.54 -25.03
CA GLU A 708 -29.64 -0.94 -26.30
C GLU A 708 -28.86 0.34 -26.68
N GLY A 709 -28.86 0.71 -27.97
CA GLY A 709 -28.16 1.91 -28.46
C GLY A 709 -26.62 1.81 -28.46
N ASN A 710 -25.95 2.97 -28.53
CA ASN A 710 -24.50 3.08 -28.70
C ASN A 710 -23.74 2.94 -27.35
N VAL A 711 -23.66 1.71 -26.85
CA VAL A 711 -22.87 1.37 -25.66
C VAL A 711 -21.40 1.16 -26.04
N VAL A 712 -20.51 1.98 -25.49
CA VAL A 712 -19.07 1.95 -25.70
C VAL A 712 -18.41 1.19 -24.54
N CYS A 713 -17.61 0.17 -24.84
CA CYS A 713 -16.97 -0.66 -23.81
C CYS A 713 -15.45 -0.73 -23.98
N THR A 714 -14.71 -0.44 -22.91
CA THR A 714 -13.26 -0.52 -22.85
C THR A 714 -12.80 -1.27 -21.62
N GLY A 715 -12.07 -2.38 -21.82
CA GLY A 715 -11.69 -3.25 -20.71
C GLY A 715 -12.94 -3.89 -20.08
N ASP A 716 -13.08 -3.70 -18.76
CA ASP A 716 -14.22 -4.04 -17.92
C ASP A 716 -15.26 -2.92 -17.78
N ASP A 717 -14.97 -1.70 -18.26
CA ASP A 717 -15.89 -0.56 -18.21
C ASP A 717 -16.75 -0.47 -19.48
N CYS A 718 -18.04 -0.18 -19.33
CA CYS A 718 -18.97 0.16 -20.40
C CYS A 718 -19.74 1.41 -20.04
N VAL A 719 -19.94 2.31 -21.00
CA VAL A 719 -20.76 3.51 -20.83
C VAL A 719 -21.75 3.66 -21.96
N LYS A 720 -22.88 4.30 -21.65
CA LYS A 720 -23.86 4.72 -22.63
C LYS A 720 -24.29 6.14 -22.31
N ALA A 721 -23.93 7.06 -23.19
CA ALA A 721 -24.53 8.38 -23.26
C ALA A 721 -26.01 8.20 -23.66
N LEU A 722 -26.92 8.81 -22.91
CA LEU A 722 -28.35 8.69 -23.19
C LEU A 722 -28.80 9.79 -24.15
N GLU A 723 -29.74 9.46 -25.04
CA GLU A 723 -30.44 10.43 -25.89
C GLU A 723 -31.64 11.04 -25.18
N LYS A 724 -32.18 10.33 -24.17
CA LYS A 724 -33.27 10.76 -23.30
C LYS A 724 -33.01 10.21 -21.89
N PRO A 725 -33.34 10.96 -20.82
CA PRO A 725 -33.18 10.46 -19.46
C PRO A 725 -34.05 9.23 -19.25
N LEU A 726 -33.50 8.20 -18.61
CA LEU A 726 -34.28 7.04 -18.22
C LEU A 726 -35.15 7.37 -17.00
N SER A 727 -36.42 7.00 -17.05
CA SER A 727 -37.30 6.95 -15.89
C SER A 727 -36.83 5.88 -14.90
N TYR A 728 -37.29 5.97 -13.65
CA TYR A 728 -37.03 4.94 -12.65
C TYR A 728 -37.44 3.54 -13.13
N ARG A 729 -38.62 3.42 -13.76
CA ARG A 729 -39.14 2.14 -14.24
C ARG A 729 -38.26 1.53 -15.33
N GLU A 730 -37.75 2.35 -16.25
CA GLU A 730 -36.82 1.88 -17.29
C GLU A 730 -35.50 1.39 -16.70
N LYS A 731 -34.94 2.12 -15.71
CA LYS A 731 -33.73 1.69 -14.99
C LYS A 731 -33.93 0.35 -14.28
N GLU A 732 -35.07 0.18 -13.61
CA GLU A 732 -35.44 -1.07 -12.94
C GLU A 732 -35.60 -2.23 -13.93
N VAL A 733 -36.31 -2.02 -15.05
CA VAL A 733 -36.49 -3.03 -16.10
C VAL A 733 -35.14 -3.45 -16.68
N LEU A 734 -34.26 -2.49 -16.97
CA LEU A 734 -32.90 -2.77 -17.45
C LEU A 734 -32.10 -3.62 -16.45
N LEU A 735 -32.10 -3.25 -15.17
CA LEU A 735 -31.39 -4.01 -14.13
C LEU A 735 -31.95 -5.42 -13.94
N ASN A 736 -33.27 -5.61 -14.05
CA ASN A 736 -33.89 -6.94 -13.98
C ASN A 736 -33.51 -7.81 -15.19
N ARG A 737 -33.44 -7.23 -16.40
CA ARG A 737 -32.92 -7.91 -17.60
C ARG A 737 -31.47 -8.35 -17.39
N ILE A 738 -30.62 -7.43 -16.90
CA ILE A 738 -29.21 -7.69 -16.62
C ILE A 738 -29.02 -8.77 -15.56
N ALA A 739 -29.77 -8.71 -14.45
CA ALA A 739 -29.72 -9.69 -13.37
C ALA A 739 -30.23 -11.08 -13.81
N SER A 740 -31.16 -11.12 -14.76
CA SER A 740 -31.74 -12.35 -15.29
C SER A 740 -30.87 -13.03 -16.35
N HIS A 741 -30.00 -12.28 -17.04
CA HIS A 741 -29.14 -12.83 -18.08
C HIS A 741 -27.81 -13.38 -17.50
N PRO A 742 -27.44 -14.63 -17.78
CA PRO A 742 -26.33 -15.32 -17.12
C PRO A 742 -24.96 -14.66 -17.37
N ASP A 743 -24.80 -14.03 -18.54
CA ASP A 743 -23.55 -13.35 -18.94
C ASP A 743 -23.41 -11.92 -18.37
N THR A 744 -24.47 -11.34 -17.79
CA THR A 744 -24.45 -9.92 -17.32
C THR A 744 -24.77 -9.73 -15.84
N ARG A 745 -25.14 -10.79 -15.11
CA ARG A 745 -25.47 -10.76 -13.66
C ARG A 745 -24.33 -10.36 -12.70
N ARG A 746 -23.17 -9.97 -13.23
CA ARG A 746 -21.96 -9.55 -12.48
C ARG A 746 -21.46 -8.19 -12.97
N VAL A 747 -22.37 -7.23 -13.04
CA VAL A 747 -22.10 -5.85 -13.44
C VAL A 747 -22.47 -4.92 -12.28
N ARG A 748 -21.62 -3.93 -12.00
CA ARG A 748 -21.96 -2.78 -11.16
C ARG A 748 -22.54 -1.71 -12.06
N MET A 749 -23.64 -1.08 -11.69
CA MET A 749 -24.21 -0.01 -12.51
C MET A 749 -24.31 1.30 -11.74
N SER A 750 -24.06 2.40 -12.46
CA SER A 750 -24.40 3.75 -12.01
C SER A 750 -25.14 4.49 -13.10
N PHE A 751 -26.17 5.24 -12.73
CA PHE A 751 -26.89 6.14 -13.61
C PHE A 751 -26.56 7.58 -13.23
N VAL A 752 -26.29 8.41 -14.23
CA VAL A 752 -26.02 9.84 -14.09
C VAL A 752 -27.21 10.58 -14.68
N GLY A 753 -27.84 11.44 -13.88
CA GLY A 753 -29.00 12.21 -14.31
C GLY A 753 -28.68 13.32 -15.33
N PRO A 754 -29.73 13.93 -15.92
CA PRO A 754 -29.58 15.03 -16.87
C PRO A 754 -29.04 16.31 -16.22
N GLY A 755 -28.38 17.14 -17.03
CA GLY A 755 -27.89 18.46 -16.62
C GLY A 755 -26.61 18.45 -15.78
N VAL A 756 -25.91 17.31 -15.71
CA VAL A 756 -24.56 17.20 -15.12
C VAL A 756 -23.54 17.73 -16.12
N ASP A 757 -22.63 18.60 -15.69
CA ASP A 757 -21.52 19.07 -16.53
C ASP A 757 -20.71 17.88 -17.06
N LYS A 758 -20.40 17.91 -18.36
CA LYS A 758 -19.64 16.89 -19.08
C LYS A 758 -18.37 16.45 -18.35
N ALA A 759 -17.63 17.39 -17.77
CA ALA A 759 -16.41 17.11 -17.00
C ALA A 759 -16.65 16.30 -15.72
N HIS A 760 -17.87 16.33 -15.17
CA HIS A 760 -18.24 15.68 -13.92
C HIS A 760 -19.00 14.36 -14.10
N GLN A 761 -19.52 14.06 -15.30
CA GLN A 761 -20.37 12.88 -15.53
C GLN A 761 -19.64 11.58 -15.19
N MET A 762 -18.43 11.39 -15.71
CA MET A 762 -17.62 10.20 -15.41
C MET A 762 -17.23 10.12 -13.93
N VAL A 763 -16.94 11.27 -13.29
CA VAL A 763 -16.61 11.32 -11.86
C VAL A 763 -17.79 10.87 -11.00
N ILE A 764 -19.00 11.32 -11.33
CA ILE A 764 -20.24 10.92 -10.65
C ILE A 764 -20.54 9.44 -10.88
N ALA A 765 -20.34 8.93 -12.09
CA ALA A 765 -20.51 7.51 -12.39
C ALA A 765 -19.54 6.62 -11.58
N THR A 766 -18.26 6.99 -11.52
CA THR A 766 -17.26 6.30 -10.69
C THR A 766 -17.59 6.40 -9.19
N HIS A 767 -18.17 7.51 -8.74
CA HIS A 767 -18.64 7.63 -7.37
C HIS A 767 -19.79 6.65 -7.06
N GLY A 768 -20.75 6.49 -7.98
CA GLY A 768 -21.78 5.47 -7.86
C GLY A 768 -21.23 4.05 -7.81
N GLU A 769 -20.22 3.74 -8.63
CA GLU A 769 -19.49 2.46 -8.59
C GLU A 769 -18.82 2.23 -7.22
N ALA A 770 -18.19 3.26 -6.64
CA ALA A 770 -17.55 3.18 -5.33
C ALA A 770 -18.57 2.85 -4.21
N ILE A 771 -19.75 3.47 -4.26
CA ILE A 771 -20.85 3.18 -3.32
C ILE A 771 -21.34 1.73 -3.49
N GLU A 772 -21.53 1.25 -4.73
CA GLU A 772 -21.91 -0.15 -5.00
C GLU A 772 -20.88 -1.12 -4.41
N LYS A 773 -19.61 -0.83 -4.63
CA LYS A 773 -18.50 -1.68 -4.22
C LYS A 773 -18.45 -1.82 -2.71
N GLU A 774 -18.67 -0.73 -1.98
CA GLU A 774 -18.75 -0.74 -0.53
C GLU A 774 -20.01 -1.46 -0.03
N LEU A 775 -21.16 -1.26 -0.70
CA LEU A 775 -22.39 -2.00 -0.39
C LEU A 775 -22.18 -3.50 -0.52
N ARG A 776 -21.62 -3.96 -1.64
CA ARG A 776 -21.36 -5.38 -1.87
C ARG A 776 -20.38 -5.95 -0.85
N LYS A 777 -19.36 -5.19 -0.48
CA LYS A 777 -18.40 -5.56 0.58
C LYS A 777 -19.11 -5.74 1.92
N ARG A 778 -19.99 -4.82 2.30
CA ARG A 778 -20.74 -4.86 3.58
C ARG A 778 -21.80 -5.96 3.63
N LEU A 779 -22.36 -6.33 2.49
CA LEU A 779 -23.30 -7.45 2.36
C LEU A 779 -22.61 -8.82 2.34
N THR A 780 -21.32 -8.88 2.02
CA THR A 780 -20.55 -10.14 2.02
C THR A 780 -20.52 -10.73 3.42
N GLY A 781 -20.91 -12.00 3.57
CA GLY A 781 -21.03 -12.69 4.86
C GLY A 781 -22.36 -12.42 5.59
N LYS A 782 -23.13 -11.39 5.22
CA LYS A 782 -24.48 -11.10 5.74
C LYS A 782 -25.59 -11.61 4.83
N LEU A 783 -25.35 -11.63 3.52
CA LEU A 783 -26.15 -12.33 2.52
C LEU A 783 -25.34 -13.50 1.95
N SER A 784 -26.03 -14.59 1.61
CA SER A 784 -25.36 -15.71 0.94
C SER A 784 -24.82 -15.27 -0.42
N GLU A 785 -23.63 -15.75 -0.77
CA GLU A 785 -22.98 -15.39 -2.04
C GLU A 785 -23.84 -15.79 -3.24
N ALA A 786 -24.51 -16.95 -3.16
CA ALA A 786 -25.45 -17.39 -4.18
C ALA A 786 -26.60 -16.39 -4.39
N LYS A 787 -27.10 -15.74 -3.33
CA LYS A 787 -28.13 -14.70 -3.44
C LYS A 787 -27.55 -13.39 -3.96
N LEU A 788 -26.40 -12.97 -3.44
CA LEU A 788 -25.70 -11.74 -3.85
C LEU A 788 -25.28 -11.75 -5.33
N ASN A 789 -24.93 -12.91 -5.88
CA ASN A 789 -24.59 -13.11 -7.30
C ASN A 789 -25.82 -13.17 -8.23
N ARG A 790 -27.02 -13.17 -7.66
CA ARG A 790 -28.32 -13.09 -8.38
C ARG A 790 -28.97 -11.71 -8.25
N LEU A 791 -28.26 -10.76 -7.64
CA LEU A 791 -28.64 -9.36 -7.49
C LEU A 791 -27.71 -8.48 -8.33
N THR A 792 -28.29 -7.52 -9.03
CA THR A 792 -27.57 -6.41 -9.68
C THR A 792 -27.98 -5.12 -8.99
N PHE A 793 -27.00 -4.32 -8.57
CA PHE A 793 -27.26 -3.03 -7.93
C PHE A 793 -26.98 -1.91 -8.93
N GLY A 794 -27.95 -1.02 -9.11
CA GLY A 794 -27.80 0.21 -9.87
C GLY A 794 -27.92 1.42 -8.95
N LEU A 795 -26.95 2.33 -9.04
CA LEU A 795 -26.88 3.52 -8.21
C LEU A 795 -27.28 4.73 -9.05
N ASP A 796 -28.47 5.25 -8.80
CA ASP A 796 -28.99 6.43 -9.47
C ASP A 796 -28.50 7.70 -8.77
N MET A 797 -27.55 8.39 -9.41
CA MET A 797 -26.88 9.56 -8.89
C MET A 797 -27.68 10.82 -9.28
N ASN A 798 -28.69 11.15 -8.47
CA ASN A 798 -29.53 12.32 -8.67
C ASN A 798 -28.85 13.59 -8.12
N THR A 799 -27.84 14.06 -8.87
CA THR A 799 -27.06 15.25 -8.54
C THR A 799 -26.57 15.94 -9.79
N ARG A 800 -26.27 17.24 -9.68
CA ARG A 800 -25.55 18.02 -10.69
C ARG A 800 -24.09 18.29 -10.34
N VAL A 801 -23.73 18.04 -9.08
CA VAL A 801 -22.42 18.40 -8.50
C VAL A 801 -21.81 17.16 -7.84
N VAL A 802 -20.53 16.93 -8.10
CA VAL A 802 -19.78 15.82 -7.50
C VAL A 802 -19.86 15.93 -5.98
N GLY A 803 -20.33 14.86 -5.33
CA GLY A 803 -20.38 14.77 -3.88
C GLY A 803 -21.62 15.37 -3.23
N GLU A 804 -22.56 15.92 -3.99
CA GLU A 804 -23.85 16.42 -3.49
C GLU A 804 -25.02 15.57 -3.99
N GLY A 805 -26.23 15.88 -3.54
CA GLY A 805 -27.49 15.36 -4.10
C GLY A 805 -28.04 14.12 -3.41
N GLU A 806 -28.96 13.44 -4.10
CA GLU A 806 -29.61 12.21 -3.65
C GLU A 806 -29.00 11.00 -4.38
N VAL A 807 -28.85 9.88 -3.68
CA VAL A 807 -28.45 8.60 -4.29
C VAL A 807 -29.56 7.59 -4.03
N GLN A 808 -30.08 7.00 -5.09
CA GLN A 808 -31.10 5.96 -5.00
C GLN A 808 -30.50 4.60 -5.37
N LEU A 809 -30.84 3.58 -4.60
CA LEU A 809 -30.44 2.20 -4.89
C LEU A 809 -31.60 1.49 -5.60
N ILE A 810 -31.31 1.02 -6.80
CA ILE A 810 -32.20 0.19 -7.61
C ILE A 810 -31.67 -1.23 -7.60
N ILE A 811 -32.53 -2.22 -7.29
CA ILE A 811 -32.13 -3.62 -7.14
C ILE A 811 -32.75 -4.45 -8.26
N GLY A 812 -31.93 -4.82 -9.25
CA GLY A 812 -32.25 -5.84 -10.24
C GLY A 812 -32.17 -7.25 -9.63
N ARG A 813 -33.14 -8.10 -9.96
CA ARG A 813 -33.21 -9.48 -9.44
C ARG A 813 -33.31 -10.48 -10.57
N GLN A 814 -32.58 -11.58 -10.45
CA GLN A 814 -32.84 -12.73 -11.31
C GLN A 814 -34.27 -13.24 -11.09
N LYS A 815 -34.97 -13.63 -12.17
CA LYS A 815 -36.28 -14.28 -12.10
C LYS A 815 -36.33 -15.36 -11.01
N GLY A 816 -37.38 -15.33 -10.19
CA GLY A 816 -37.60 -16.25 -9.07
C GLY A 816 -36.79 -15.98 -7.80
N LEU A 817 -35.92 -14.96 -7.77
CA LEU A 817 -35.25 -14.57 -6.53
C LEU A 817 -36.17 -13.70 -5.67
N ARG A 818 -36.54 -14.20 -4.49
CA ARG A 818 -37.26 -13.44 -3.45
C ARG A 818 -36.29 -13.00 -2.35
N LEU A 819 -36.43 -11.74 -1.94
CA LEU A 819 -35.77 -11.19 -0.76
C LEU A 819 -36.78 -11.17 0.38
N THR A 820 -36.38 -11.65 1.55
CA THR A 820 -37.20 -11.51 2.76
C THR A 820 -37.21 -10.06 3.24
N HIS A 821 -38.19 -9.67 4.06
CA HIS A 821 -38.21 -8.35 4.71
C HIS A 821 -36.90 -8.05 5.46
N ARG A 822 -36.37 -9.03 6.21
CA ARG A 822 -35.08 -8.88 6.92
C ARG A 822 -33.90 -8.62 5.98
N GLU A 823 -33.89 -9.25 4.82
CA GLU A 823 -32.84 -9.04 3.82
C GLU A 823 -32.97 -7.68 3.14
N HIS A 824 -34.20 -7.22 2.92
CA HIS A 824 -34.49 -5.86 2.48
C HIS A 824 -33.97 -4.82 3.47
N ASP A 825 -34.32 -4.96 4.75
CA ASP A 825 -33.86 -4.07 5.83
C ASP A 825 -32.33 -4.08 5.98
N LEU A 826 -31.72 -5.27 5.83
CA LEU A 826 -30.28 -5.42 5.81
C LEU A 826 -29.66 -4.63 4.66
N ILE A 827 -30.12 -4.81 3.43
CA ILE A 827 -29.61 -4.08 2.26
C ILE A 827 -29.76 -2.57 2.47
N GLN A 828 -30.91 -2.14 3.00
CA GLN A 828 -31.16 -0.73 3.30
C GLN A 828 -30.17 -0.14 4.29
N ARG A 829 -30.00 -0.80 5.43
CA ARG A 829 -29.06 -0.35 6.46
C ARG A 829 -27.63 -0.29 5.92
N GLU A 830 -27.18 -1.33 5.22
CA GLU A 830 -25.81 -1.34 4.69
C GLU A 830 -25.62 -0.33 3.56
N PHE A 831 -26.66 -0.03 2.77
CA PHE A 831 -26.59 0.99 1.72
C PHE A 831 -26.38 2.39 2.29
N VAL A 832 -27.11 2.76 3.35
CA VAL A 832 -26.93 4.06 4.04
C VAL A 832 -25.47 4.26 4.48
N GLU A 833 -24.90 3.23 5.09
CA GLU A 833 -23.50 3.23 5.52
C GLU A 833 -22.50 3.26 4.35
N SER A 834 -22.85 2.62 3.23
CA SER A 834 -22.02 2.57 2.03
C SER A 834 -21.95 3.91 1.30
N VAL A 835 -23.04 4.67 1.30
CA VAL A 835 -23.06 6.03 0.75
C VAL A 835 -22.10 6.93 1.53
N GLN A 836 -22.10 6.83 2.87
CA GLN A 836 -21.19 7.61 3.72
C GLN A 836 -19.73 7.26 3.45
N GLU A 837 -19.38 5.97 3.41
CA GLU A 837 -18.00 5.50 3.20
C GLU A 837 -17.52 5.68 1.75
N GLY A 838 -18.37 5.39 0.77
CA GLY A 838 -18.07 5.54 -0.67
C GLY A 838 -17.72 6.98 -1.05
N HIS A 839 -18.38 7.96 -0.42
CA HIS A 839 -18.07 9.38 -0.60
C HIS A 839 -16.65 9.73 -0.17
N TYR A 840 -16.19 9.21 0.97
CA TYR A 840 -14.81 9.43 1.42
C TYR A 840 -13.80 8.83 0.45
N GLN A 841 -14.09 7.66 -0.12
CA GLN A 841 -13.20 7.02 -1.11
C GLN A 841 -13.13 7.81 -2.42
N ALA A 842 -14.20 8.52 -2.80
CA ALA A 842 -14.23 9.41 -3.95
C ALA A 842 -13.59 10.79 -3.71
N GLY A 843 -13.03 11.04 -2.51
CA GLY A 843 -12.34 12.30 -2.19
C GLY A 843 -13.25 13.46 -1.76
N GLY A 844 -14.54 13.21 -1.50
CA GLY A 844 -15.47 14.21 -0.99
C GLY A 844 -15.15 14.61 0.46
N SER A 845 -15.04 15.92 0.72
CA SER A 845 -14.54 16.44 2.02
C SER A 845 -15.62 16.60 3.08
N SER A 846 -16.90 16.76 2.70
CA SER A 846 -18.03 17.00 3.63
C SER A 846 -19.32 17.35 2.87
N VAL A 847 -20.32 16.46 2.74
CA VAL A 847 -21.72 16.87 2.39
C VAL A 847 -22.79 15.90 2.93
N LEU A 848 -23.97 16.46 3.24
CA LEU A 848 -25.24 15.82 3.61
C LEU A 848 -25.94 15.15 2.40
N PHE A 849 -25.97 13.81 2.35
CA PHE A 849 -26.99 13.12 1.56
C PHE A 849 -28.35 13.26 2.26
N ARG A 850 -29.31 13.94 1.62
CA ARG A 850 -30.58 14.34 2.26
C ARG A 850 -31.68 13.27 2.18
N LYS A 851 -31.55 12.29 1.27
CA LYS A 851 -32.56 11.26 1.08
C LYS A 851 -31.91 10.00 0.49
N ILE A 852 -32.27 8.84 1.03
CA ILE A 852 -31.78 7.53 0.59
C ILE A 852 -33.03 6.69 0.36
N LEU A 853 -33.34 6.41 -0.90
CA LEU A 853 -34.52 5.63 -1.29
C LEU A 853 -34.09 4.24 -1.77
N ILE A 854 -34.75 3.23 -1.22
CA ILE A 854 -34.85 1.90 -1.81
C ILE A 854 -36.29 1.74 -2.24
N ILE A 855 -36.51 1.60 -3.53
CA ILE A 855 -37.84 1.36 -4.05
C ILE A 855 -38.01 -0.16 -4.15
N PRO A 856 -38.92 -0.78 -3.38
CA PRO A 856 -39.17 -2.20 -3.51
C PRO A 856 -39.68 -2.47 -4.94
N GLY A 857 -39.18 -3.55 -5.55
CA GLY A 857 -39.78 -4.06 -6.78
C GLY A 857 -41.27 -4.35 -6.56
N PRO A 858 -42.06 -4.53 -7.64
CA PRO A 858 -43.50 -4.75 -7.52
C PRO A 858 -43.77 -5.82 -6.46
N PRO A 859 -44.77 -5.60 -5.59
CA PRO A 859 -45.15 -6.61 -4.60
C PRO A 859 -45.35 -7.93 -5.34
N PRO A 860 -44.96 -9.08 -4.75
CA PRO A 860 -45.30 -10.36 -5.35
C PRO A 860 -46.81 -10.32 -5.60
N GLU A 861 -47.22 -10.53 -6.86
CA GLU A 861 -48.59 -10.92 -7.14
C GLU A 861 -48.90 -12.05 -6.15
N PHE A 862 -49.84 -11.78 -5.23
CA PHE A 862 -50.45 -12.80 -4.41
C PHE A 862 -51.09 -13.77 -5.40
N LEU A 863 -50.32 -14.77 -5.83
CA LEU A 863 -50.94 -16.02 -6.25
C LEU A 863 -51.68 -16.49 -4.99
N PRO A 864 -53.02 -16.62 -5.03
CA PRO A 864 -53.76 -17.13 -3.89
C PRO A 864 -53.11 -18.43 -3.47
N ASP A 865 -52.95 -18.61 -2.16
CA ASP A 865 -52.54 -19.90 -1.59
C ASP A 865 -53.39 -20.97 -2.28
N GLU A 866 -52.74 -21.87 -3.02
CA GLU A 866 -53.39 -23.11 -3.45
C GLU A 866 -53.83 -23.77 -2.15
N GLU A 867 -55.14 -23.67 -1.90
CA GLU A 867 -55.81 -24.38 -0.84
C GLU A 867 -55.31 -25.82 -0.88
N SER A 868 -54.89 -26.27 0.29
CA SER A 868 -54.76 -27.67 0.63
C SER A 868 -56.07 -28.39 0.32
N GLY A 869 -56.21 -28.83 -0.93
CA GLY A 869 -57.22 -29.77 -1.37
C GLY A 869 -56.83 -31.15 -0.87
N SER A 870 -57.20 -31.44 0.38
CA SER A 870 -57.42 -32.82 0.81
C SER A 870 -58.69 -33.33 0.13
N GLN A 871 -58.52 -34.25 -0.83
CA GLN A 871 -59.39 -35.43 -1.05
C GLN A 871 -58.64 -36.47 -1.88
#